data_AF-A0A378JFJ1-F1
#
_entry.id   AF-A0A378JFJ1-F1
#
_cell.length_a   1.000
_cell.length_b   1.000
_cell.length_c   1.000
_cell.angle_alpha   90.00
_cell.angle_beta   90.00
_cell.angle_gamma   90.00
#
_symmetry.space_group_name_H-M   'P 1'
#
loop_
_entity.id
_entity.type
_entity.pdbx_description
1 polymer ?
#
loop_
_entity_poly.entity_id
_entity_poly.type
_entity_poly.pdbx_seq_one_letter_code
_entity_poly.pdbx_strand_id
1 'polypeptide(L)'
;MPYLVTGNAQQIFHAFGQNWAVAEGKDDIGTIRLDFPRTHFLGTPEEAIKHFNIWNTKALGQYYLQGNMSAGNLHYLLGSNPLMKENEDPESYNSNFIRQHFAYMSDKGEPCGLMVMYRKDNPKQWIMGLVKKGHAAPKDRELIFLSSFDLTPFISVSDQKEPTPSSAPFSKVTVSSVDFLDNPLTQRIDADLPKGLLKDAINAETGELNLRFQRVELMTRKLQVEQETATLSDPVPFSELNLSALFADNRALDLIIQYNFANLFPLSSTLLRDLLSESSPLRKEIESIKLTEDENRNKNLLKIVLVFYKYGLLEKNRHLLNDPVLMQKFGSLMGSEAQIKLIPFLKQKKYSDELIHLILSEPAYFKAINMLVDLEPALTENVPQFFKKDAKKLEDLKFIHSLSNDDTKRLCLLFWVKENLSEDGYQQIITATNRYPLLASTLVALDQTKTKTIHQLQALAVNPEQHLRKSILYHFREELNTFHGISANLHKLSLQDLEAASESLILLKKLKITDPKCYRLVVDKGSKGHALRLLLPQLATIKNEEHQKLLIEILFVGAKFNIESQDKRVRAIKDQEPLKELAITLHECFKCVMQLQDFMFDREVVEFAAQKDSEEARRFRHIILCILEQCKVVDGRLSGSKSHREMFLKWDQEEKNYRKALYQIAYDGLTKSNVNIRAQLQEAENKILAIVDPEIESDIYKALIVFANIIITVLSFCFANVIKYKATGNCWFFNQTRSGEELRALDREIVDVIAPEKNDEVGACGVLSFC
;
A
#
# COMPACT_ATOMS: atom_id res chain seq x y z
N MET A 1 26.16 35.48 25.26
CA MET A 1 26.51 34.87 23.96
C MET A 1 26.64 33.38 24.15
N PRO A 2 25.92 32.54 23.39
CA PRO A 2 26.02 31.09 23.45
C PRO A 2 27.33 30.56 22.82
N TYR A 3 27.63 29.29 23.11
CA TYR A 3 28.80 28.56 22.63
C TYR A 3 28.37 27.51 21.60
N LEU A 4 29.01 27.52 20.44
CA LEU A 4 28.75 26.65 19.31
C LEU A 4 29.89 25.64 19.12
N VAL A 5 29.50 24.39 18.88
CA VAL A 5 30.38 23.29 18.52
C VAL A 5 29.82 22.55 17.30
N THR A 6 30.64 22.33 16.28
CA THR A 6 30.24 21.65 15.03
C THR A 6 31.24 20.58 14.61
N GLY A 7 30.75 19.48 14.05
CA GLY A 7 31.59 18.41 13.50
C GLY A 7 30.74 17.25 13.01
N ASN A 8 31.36 16.16 12.55
CA ASN A 8 30.63 14.90 12.36
C ASN A 8 30.53 14.12 13.68
N ALA A 9 29.66 13.10 13.72
CA ALA A 9 29.44 12.34 14.93
C ALA A 9 30.72 11.66 15.44
N GLN A 10 31.57 11.14 14.55
CA GLN A 10 32.83 10.52 14.96
C GLN A 10 33.76 11.51 15.69
N GLN A 11 33.94 12.72 15.14
CA GLN A 11 34.77 13.77 15.74
C GLN A 11 34.22 14.25 17.08
N ILE A 12 32.91 14.50 17.15
CA ILE A 12 32.28 15.08 18.33
C ILE A 12 32.22 14.06 19.47
N PHE A 13 31.73 12.84 19.23
CA PHE A 13 31.70 11.83 20.29
C PHE A 13 33.11 11.48 20.77
N HIS A 14 34.12 11.48 19.89
CA HIS A 14 35.52 11.34 20.30
C HIS A 14 36.00 12.48 21.20
N ALA A 15 35.72 13.74 20.82
CA ALA A 15 36.16 14.92 21.56
C ALA A 15 35.61 14.96 23.00
N PHE A 16 34.41 14.44 23.22
CA PHE A 16 33.77 14.33 24.54
C PHE A 16 34.08 13.00 25.26
N GLY A 17 34.98 12.17 24.73
CA GLY A 17 35.37 10.89 25.35
C GLY A 17 34.31 9.79 25.25
N GLN A 18 33.32 9.92 24.37
CA GLN A 18 32.15 9.04 24.21
C GLN A 18 32.25 8.15 22.96
N ASN A 19 33.46 7.64 22.65
CA ASN A 19 33.71 6.82 21.46
C ASN A 19 32.78 5.61 21.30
N TRP A 20 32.30 5.04 22.40
CA TRP A 20 31.38 3.90 22.39
C TRP A 20 30.05 4.19 21.66
N ALA A 21 29.58 5.44 21.66
CA ALA A 21 28.30 5.82 21.07
C ALA A 21 28.31 5.86 19.53
N VAL A 22 29.50 5.79 18.93
CA VAL A 22 29.74 5.75 17.47
C VAL A 22 30.58 4.53 17.06
N ALA A 23 30.86 3.64 18.01
CA ALA A 23 31.58 2.40 17.74
C ALA A 23 30.72 1.44 16.90
N GLU A 24 31.39 0.59 16.13
CA GLU A 24 30.72 -0.47 15.39
C GLU A 24 30.21 -1.54 16.36
N GLY A 25 28.90 -1.78 16.32
CA GLY A 25 28.24 -2.86 17.03
C GLY A 25 27.85 -4.01 16.10
N LYS A 26 27.05 -4.93 16.62
CA LYS A 26 26.37 -5.93 15.79
C LYS A 26 25.34 -5.22 14.91
N ASP A 27 25.29 -5.53 13.63
CA ASP A 27 24.25 -5.01 12.74
C ASP A 27 22.88 -5.55 13.19
N ASP A 28 22.13 -4.70 13.89
CA ASP A 28 20.83 -5.03 14.47
C ASP A 28 19.75 -4.06 13.97
N ILE A 29 19.34 -4.27 12.72
CA ILE A 29 18.18 -3.61 12.11
C ILE A 29 16.90 -3.83 12.95
N GLY A 30 16.84 -4.89 13.78
CA GLY A 30 15.75 -5.11 14.73
C GLY A 30 15.61 -3.98 15.74
N THR A 31 16.72 -3.44 16.22
CA THR A 31 16.71 -2.29 17.16
C THR A 31 16.15 -1.02 16.51
N ILE A 32 16.45 -0.76 15.23
CA ILE A 32 15.84 0.35 14.46
C ILE A 32 14.31 0.18 14.41
N ARG A 33 13.84 -1.03 14.12
CA ARG A 33 12.40 -1.34 14.03
C ARG A 33 11.66 -1.11 15.35
N LEU A 34 12.30 -1.41 16.48
CA LEU A 34 11.75 -1.18 17.82
C LEU A 34 11.65 0.30 18.20
N ASP A 35 12.43 1.17 17.58
CA ASP A 35 12.50 2.60 17.92
C ASP A 35 11.53 3.47 17.09
N PHE A 36 11.04 3.00 15.93
CA PHE A 36 10.00 3.69 15.15
C PHE A 36 8.76 4.09 15.97
N PRO A 37 8.11 3.16 16.72
CA PRO A 37 6.93 3.52 17.51
C PRO A 37 7.27 4.34 18.77
N ARG A 38 8.55 4.55 19.07
CA ARG A 38 9.02 5.33 20.23
C ARG A 38 9.45 6.73 19.85
N THR A 39 9.83 6.93 18.58
CA THR A 39 10.36 8.20 18.08
C THR A 39 9.24 9.22 17.90
N HIS A 40 9.38 10.38 18.55
CA HIS A 40 8.55 11.54 18.30
C HIS A 40 8.93 12.15 16.95
N PHE A 41 7.97 12.25 16.03
CA PHE A 41 8.15 12.80 14.71
C PHE A 41 7.33 14.09 14.55
N LEU A 42 7.97 15.13 14.00
CA LEU A 42 7.37 16.43 13.71
C LEU A 42 7.39 16.62 12.19
N GLY A 43 6.24 16.40 11.54
CA GLY A 43 6.10 16.52 10.09
C GLY A 43 4.80 15.94 9.56
N THR A 44 4.68 15.92 8.24
CA THR A 44 3.53 15.41 7.48
C THR A 44 3.55 13.88 7.34
N PRO A 45 2.42 13.25 6.96
CA PRO A 45 2.37 11.82 6.65
C PRO A 45 3.37 11.40 5.57
N GLU A 46 3.53 12.21 4.52
CA GLU A 46 4.45 11.96 3.41
C GLU A 46 5.91 11.95 3.90
N GLU A 47 6.27 12.92 4.74
CA GLU A 47 7.59 12.99 5.37
C GLU A 47 7.83 11.83 6.34
N ALA A 48 6.82 11.41 7.10
CA ALA A 48 6.93 10.26 7.99
C ALA A 48 7.19 8.95 7.22
N ILE A 49 6.48 8.73 6.11
CA ILE A 49 6.71 7.59 5.20
C ILE A 49 8.14 7.65 4.64
N LYS A 50 8.59 8.82 4.20
CA LYS A 50 9.96 9.00 3.69
C LYS A 50 11.01 8.74 4.77
N HIS A 51 10.79 9.24 5.99
CA HIS A 51 11.65 9.00 7.15
C HIS A 51 11.77 7.50 7.44
N PHE A 52 10.63 6.80 7.51
CA PHE A 52 10.57 5.35 7.69
C PHE A 52 11.34 4.61 6.60
N ASN A 53 11.08 4.93 5.33
CA ASN A 53 11.73 4.27 4.19
C ASN A 53 13.26 4.43 4.24
N ILE A 54 13.77 5.63 4.55
CA ILE A 54 15.21 5.87 4.64
C ILE A 54 15.82 5.07 5.79
N TRP A 55 15.23 5.10 6.98
CA TRP A 55 15.74 4.35 8.13
C TRP A 55 15.63 2.82 7.95
N ASN A 56 14.60 2.33 7.27
CA ASN A 56 14.40 0.90 7.05
C ASN A 56 15.29 0.34 5.92
N THR A 57 15.70 1.16 4.94
CA THR A 57 16.42 0.67 3.73
C THR A 57 17.84 1.18 3.57
N LYS A 58 18.19 2.34 4.15
CA LYS A 58 19.49 3.00 3.94
C LYS A 58 20.33 3.16 5.21
N ALA A 59 19.76 2.90 6.38
CA ALA A 59 20.51 3.01 7.63
C ALA A 59 21.51 1.87 7.79
N LEU A 60 22.65 2.18 8.39
CA LEU A 60 23.66 1.20 8.77
C LEU A 60 23.41 0.77 10.23
N GLY A 61 22.76 -0.39 10.43
CA GLY A 61 22.33 -0.83 11.76
C GLY A 61 23.50 -1.06 12.73
N GLN A 62 24.68 -1.42 12.23
CA GLN A 62 25.91 -1.55 13.03
C GLN A 62 26.38 -0.25 13.71
N TYR A 63 25.92 0.92 13.27
CA TYR A 63 26.21 2.23 13.88
C TYR A 63 24.96 2.88 14.49
N TYR A 64 23.90 2.09 14.71
CA TYR A 64 22.67 2.58 15.31
C TYR A 64 22.75 2.55 16.84
N LEU A 65 22.45 3.70 17.43
CA LEU A 65 22.21 3.86 18.85
C LEU A 65 20.79 4.42 19.05
N GLN A 66 20.09 3.91 20.06
CA GLN A 66 18.74 4.36 20.39
C GLN A 66 18.70 5.89 20.51
N GLY A 67 17.73 6.52 19.85
CA GLY A 67 17.61 7.97 19.80
C GLY A 67 18.38 8.67 18.66
N ASN A 68 19.08 7.94 17.78
CA ASN A 68 19.67 8.57 16.58
C ASN A 68 18.64 9.21 15.66
N MET A 69 17.41 8.65 15.58
CA MET A 69 16.34 9.20 14.74
C MET A 69 15.95 10.62 15.17
N SER A 70 15.93 10.89 16.47
CA SER A 70 15.44 12.15 17.05
C SER A 70 16.54 13.06 17.60
N ALA A 71 17.82 12.68 17.50
CA ALA A 71 18.93 13.26 18.25
C ALA A 71 18.88 13.06 19.78
N GLY A 72 18.01 12.17 20.28
CA GLY A 72 17.90 11.87 21.70
C GLY A 72 19.18 11.31 22.30
N ASN A 73 20.04 10.66 21.51
CA ASN A 73 21.32 10.11 21.96
C ASN A 73 22.39 11.17 22.28
N LEU A 74 22.19 12.44 21.90
CA LEU A 74 23.18 13.49 22.11
C LEU A 74 23.39 13.84 23.59
N HIS A 75 22.45 13.48 24.47
CA HIS A 75 22.59 13.70 25.92
C HIS A 75 23.81 13.00 26.53
N TYR A 76 24.28 11.89 25.93
CA TYR A 76 25.43 11.13 26.42
C TYR A 76 26.74 11.93 26.42
N LEU A 77 26.84 13.00 25.64
CA LEU A 77 28.05 13.83 25.57
C LEU A 77 28.41 14.48 26.91
N LEU A 78 27.43 14.69 27.79
CA LEU A 78 27.64 15.30 29.10
C LEU A 78 27.52 14.30 30.26
N GLY A 79 27.57 13.00 29.96
CA GLY A 79 27.44 11.93 30.95
C GLY A 79 25.99 11.54 31.26
N SER A 80 25.80 10.81 32.36
CA SER A 80 24.51 10.21 32.74
C SER A 80 23.46 11.23 33.20
N ASN A 81 23.90 12.32 33.85
CA ASN A 81 23.03 13.35 34.43
C ASN A 81 23.43 14.75 33.90
N PRO A 82 23.16 15.04 32.61
CA PRO A 82 23.49 16.34 32.02
C PRO A 82 22.86 17.50 32.79
N LEU A 83 23.61 18.58 33.04
CA LEU A 83 23.15 19.79 33.75
C LEU A 83 22.78 19.61 35.24
N MET A 84 23.10 18.47 35.85
CA MET A 84 22.92 18.27 37.30
C MET A 84 23.80 19.23 38.09
N LYS A 85 23.25 19.86 39.13
CA LYS A 85 24.02 20.77 40.00
C LYS A 85 24.90 19.95 40.95
N GLU A 86 25.99 20.55 41.41
CA GLU A 86 26.86 19.95 42.42
C GLU A 86 26.06 19.70 43.72
N ASN A 87 26.12 18.48 44.24
CA ASN A 87 25.37 18.02 45.43
C ASN A 87 23.83 18.03 45.30
N GLU A 88 23.29 18.11 44.08
CA GLU A 88 21.85 17.92 43.85
C GLU A 88 21.46 16.46 44.08
N ASP A 89 20.31 16.20 44.68
CA ASP A 89 19.77 14.84 44.77
C ASP A 89 19.07 14.44 43.44
N PRO A 90 19.03 13.13 43.11
CA PRO A 90 18.44 12.68 41.85
C PRO A 90 16.95 13.02 41.67
N GLU A 91 16.16 13.10 42.76
CA GLU A 91 14.72 13.41 42.66
C GLU A 91 14.50 14.86 42.26
N SER A 92 15.22 15.79 42.91
CA SER A 92 15.22 17.20 42.58
C SER A 92 15.69 17.44 41.14
N TYR A 93 16.77 16.76 40.71
CA TYR A 93 17.26 16.81 39.33
C TYR A 93 16.18 16.38 38.33
N ASN A 94 15.55 15.22 38.54
CA ASN A 94 14.52 14.70 37.64
C ASN A 94 13.27 15.59 37.57
N SER A 95 12.95 16.33 38.65
CA SER A 95 11.82 17.26 38.66
C SER A 95 12.08 18.54 37.84
N ASN A 96 13.34 18.95 37.75
CA ASN A 96 13.76 20.21 37.15
C ASN A 96 14.38 20.07 35.75
N PHE A 97 14.96 18.92 35.44
CA PHE A 97 15.60 18.65 34.16
C PHE A 97 14.56 18.26 33.10
N ILE A 98 14.58 18.95 31.97
CA ILE A 98 13.79 18.62 30.80
C ILE A 98 14.71 18.26 29.64
N ARG A 99 14.40 17.15 28.98
CA ARG A 99 14.98 16.73 27.71
C ARG A 99 13.88 16.49 26.70
N GLN A 100 13.89 17.28 25.64
CA GLN A 100 12.99 17.10 24.51
C GLN A 100 13.78 16.75 23.27
N HIS A 101 13.22 15.86 22.46
CA HIS A 101 13.81 15.52 21.18
C HIS A 101 12.77 15.00 20.20
N PHE A 102 12.94 15.33 18.93
CA PHE A 102 12.06 14.86 17.87
C PHE A 102 12.82 14.72 16.55
N ALA A 103 12.32 13.82 15.71
CA ALA A 103 12.75 13.62 14.34
C ALA A 103 11.93 14.50 13.39
N TYR A 104 12.53 14.91 12.29
CA TYR A 104 11.86 15.61 11.18
C TYR A 104 12.57 15.32 9.85
N MET A 105 11.99 15.79 8.75
CA MET A 105 12.61 15.74 7.42
C MET A 105 13.04 17.14 7.01
N SER A 106 14.25 17.28 6.47
CA SER A 106 14.65 18.54 5.84
C SER A 106 13.94 18.76 4.51
N ASP A 107 13.98 19.99 4.00
CA ASP A 107 13.47 20.38 2.67
C ASP A 107 14.15 19.58 1.54
N LYS A 108 15.38 19.11 1.78
CA LYS A 108 16.13 18.23 0.86
C LYS A 108 15.71 16.76 0.98
N GLY A 109 14.83 16.44 1.92
CA GLY A 109 14.37 15.08 2.17
C GLY A 109 15.35 14.20 2.93
N GLU A 110 16.19 14.79 3.78
CA GLU A 110 17.12 14.06 4.65
C GLU A 110 16.54 13.93 6.08
N PRO A 111 16.70 12.77 6.75
CA PRO A 111 16.22 12.60 8.12
C PRO A 111 17.14 13.36 9.08
N CYS A 112 16.52 14.19 9.89
CA CYS A 112 17.16 15.04 10.88
C CYS A 112 16.54 14.82 12.26
N GLY A 113 17.30 15.15 13.31
CA GLY A 113 16.84 15.13 14.70
C GLY A 113 17.25 16.39 15.43
N LEU A 114 16.42 16.84 16.36
CA LEU A 114 16.68 18.00 17.20
C LEU A 114 16.44 17.64 18.66
N MET A 115 17.39 18.02 19.53
CA MET A 115 17.33 17.85 20.97
C MET A 115 17.45 19.21 21.66
N VAL A 116 16.65 19.44 22.70
CA VAL A 116 16.76 20.57 23.63
C VAL A 116 16.78 20.03 25.06
N MET A 117 17.79 20.42 25.82
CA MET A 117 17.94 20.10 27.25
C MET A 117 17.99 21.39 28.05
N TYR A 118 17.30 21.45 29.18
CA TYR A 118 17.30 22.64 30.03
C TYR A 118 16.83 22.36 31.45
N ARG A 119 17.02 23.35 32.31
CA ARG A 119 16.56 23.34 33.69
C ARG A 119 15.40 24.30 33.93
N LYS A 120 14.33 23.83 34.58
CA LYS A 120 13.18 24.66 34.99
C LYS A 120 13.54 25.68 36.06
N ASP A 121 14.34 25.26 37.04
CA ASP A 121 14.81 26.06 38.16
C ASP A 121 15.98 26.98 37.81
N ASN A 122 16.57 26.83 36.61
CA ASN A 122 17.58 27.73 36.06
C ASN A 122 17.45 27.83 34.53
N PRO A 123 16.52 28.65 34.02
CA PRO A 123 16.26 28.79 32.57
C PRO A 123 17.48 29.26 31.76
N LYS A 124 18.52 29.79 32.41
CA LYS A 124 19.79 30.18 31.75
C LYS A 124 20.70 29.00 31.43
N GLN A 125 20.40 27.79 31.91
CA GLN A 125 21.22 26.61 31.67
C GLN A 125 20.51 25.68 30.69
N TRP A 126 20.96 25.68 29.43
CA TRP A 126 20.35 24.91 28.35
C TRP A 126 21.37 24.50 27.28
N ILE A 127 21.03 23.45 26.54
CA ILE A 127 21.78 22.94 25.38
C ILE A 127 20.81 22.53 24.27
N MET A 128 21.17 22.84 23.04
CA MET A 128 20.46 22.41 21.82
C MET A 128 21.41 21.61 20.94
N GLY A 129 20.93 20.50 20.38
CA GLY A 129 21.68 19.64 19.48
C GLY A 129 20.90 19.36 18.20
N LEU A 130 21.53 19.51 17.05
CA LEU A 130 20.99 19.17 15.74
C LEU A 130 21.81 18.03 15.13
N VAL A 131 21.13 16.98 14.67
CA VAL A 131 21.69 15.89 13.86
C VAL A 131 21.14 16.02 12.45
N LYS A 132 22.00 16.05 11.44
CA LYS A 132 21.62 15.87 10.03
C LYS A 132 22.15 14.53 9.52
N LYS A 133 21.40 13.91 8.60
CA LYS A 133 21.71 12.59 8.04
C LYS A 133 21.89 11.54 9.15
N GLY A 134 20.95 11.50 10.11
CA GLY A 134 21.04 10.61 11.28
C GLY A 134 21.26 9.12 10.91
N HIS A 135 20.67 8.67 9.81
CA HIS A 135 20.82 7.31 9.28
C HIS A 135 22.21 6.95 8.74
N ALA A 136 23.05 7.94 8.40
CA ALA A 136 24.35 7.72 7.77
C ALA A 136 25.42 7.25 8.76
N ALA A 137 26.57 6.83 8.22
CA ALA A 137 27.74 6.45 9.00
C ALA A 137 28.24 7.63 9.88
N PRO A 138 28.91 7.38 11.02
CA PRO A 138 29.34 8.43 11.94
C PRO A 138 30.18 9.56 11.33
N LYS A 139 30.95 9.27 10.27
CA LYS A 139 31.77 10.25 9.54
C LYS A 139 30.95 11.21 8.66
N ASP A 140 29.75 10.78 8.24
CA ASP A 140 28.85 11.50 7.33
C ASP A 140 27.65 12.14 8.07
N ARG A 141 27.45 11.77 9.35
CA ARG A 141 26.43 12.31 10.24
C ARG A 141 26.90 13.64 10.81
N GLU A 142 26.26 14.73 10.43
CA GLU A 142 26.63 16.10 10.86
C GLU A 142 25.97 16.44 12.20
N LEU A 143 26.75 16.96 13.15
CA LEU A 143 26.31 17.39 14.47
C LEU A 143 26.61 18.87 14.70
N ILE A 144 25.63 19.58 15.26
CA ILE A 144 25.75 20.98 15.66
C ILE A 144 25.19 21.13 17.07
N PHE A 145 25.97 21.72 17.98
CA PHE A 145 25.60 21.98 19.36
C PHE A 145 25.66 23.46 19.67
N LEU A 146 24.64 23.94 20.37
CA LEU A 146 24.57 25.29 20.92
C LEU A 146 24.30 25.18 22.42
N SER A 147 25.11 25.84 23.24
CA SER A 147 25.00 25.81 24.70
C SER A 147 25.00 27.22 25.27
N SER A 148 24.28 27.44 26.38
CA SER A 148 24.35 28.69 27.12
C SER A 148 25.61 28.86 27.96
N PHE A 149 26.40 27.79 28.13
CA PHE A 149 27.64 27.76 28.89
C PHE A 149 28.78 27.13 28.09
N ASP A 150 30.01 27.44 28.49
CA ASP A 150 31.21 26.98 27.80
C ASP A 150 31.33 25.46 27.84
N LEU A 151 31.43 24.85 26.65
CA LEU A 151 31.59 23.40 26.49
C LEU A 151 33.06 22.95 26.53
N THR A 152 34.01 23.88 26.50
CA THR A 152 35.46 23.59 26.52
C THR A 152 35.86 22.66 27.68
N PRO A 153 35.36 22.81 28.92
CA PRO A 153 35.71 21.92 30.03
C PRO A 153 35.27 20.46 29.84
N PHE A 154 34.32 20.20 28.95
CA PHE A 154 33.78 18.86 28.66
C PHE A 154 34.50 18.18 27.49
N ILE A 155 35.43 18.88 26.82
CA ILE A 155 36.21 18.35 25.71
C ILE A 155 37.54 17.83 26.26
N SER A 156 37.71 16.51 26.24
CA SER A 156 38.74 15.80 27.01
C SER A 156 40.00 15.43 26.22
N VAL A 157 40.21 15.94 25.01
CA VAL A 157 41.41 15.60 24.22
C VAL A 157 42.59 16.43 24.71
N SER A 158 43.19 15.98 25.82
CA SER A 158 44.56 16.29 26.21
C SER A 158 45.53 15.51 25.33
N ASP A 159 46.56 16.19 24.83
CA ASP A 159 47.75 15.61 24.18
C ASP A 159 48.33 14.45 25.01
N GLN A 160 48.05 13.18 24.69
CA GLN A 160 48.88 12.06 25.15
C GLN A 160 48.99 10.91 24.13
N LYS A 161 50.23 10.80 23.61
CA LYS A 161 51.05 9.59 23.38
C LYS A 161 50.65 8.59 22.28
N GLU A 162 51.53 8.61 21.28
CA GLU A 162 51.84 7.62 20.24
C GLU A 162 50.76 7.29 19.20
N PRO A 163 51.00 7.60 17.91
CA PRO A 163 50.10 7.22 16.83
C PRO A 163 50.24 5.72 16.56
N THR A 164 49.14 4.98 16.66
CA THR A 164 49.02 3.69 15.97
C THR A 164 48.79 3.95 14.47
N PRO A 165 49.37 3.15 13.54
CA PRO A 165 49.51 3.53 12.13
C PRO A 165 48.22 3.52 11.28
N SER A 166 47.03 3.44 11.89
CA SER A 166 45.76 3.31 11.16
C SER A 166 44.69 4.35 11.51
N SER A 167 44.97 5.32 12.39
CA SER A 167 44.00 6.39 12.71
C SER A 167 44.39 7.69 12.01
N ALA A 168 43.54 8.14 11.08
CA ALA A 168 43.64 9.48 10.52
C ALA A 168 43.56 10.52 11.66
N PRO A 169 44.35 11.61 11.62
CA PRO A 169 44.31 12.62 12.67
C PRO A 169 42.90 13.23 12.74
N PHE A 170 42.19 12.98 13.85
CA PHE A 170 40.90 13.62 14.10
C PHE A 170 41.12 15.12 14.24
N SER A 171 40.51 15.92 13.37
CA SER A 171 40.54 17.37 13.42
C SER A 171 40.06 17.88 14.78
N LYS A 172 40.81 18.80 15.39
CA LYS A 172 40.48 19.43 16.69
C LYS A 172 39.10 20.09 16.62
N VAL A 173 38.16 19.65 17.45
CA VAL A 173 36.84 20.28 17.61
C VAL A 173 37.03 21.63 18.31
N THR A 174 36.47 22.69 17.74
CA THR A 174 36.58 24.06 18.27
C THR A 174 35.26 24.52 18.88
N VAL A 175 35.35 25.21 20.02
CA VAL A 175 34.23 25.94 20.63
C VAL A 175 34.33 27.40 20.19
N SER A 176 33.23 27.96 19.69
CA SER A 176 33.16 29.37 19.25
C SER A 176 31.98 30.07 19.92
N SER A 177 32.11 31.38 20.21
CA SER A 177 30.99 32.17 20.73
C SER A 177 30.21 32.78 19.56
N VAL A 178 28.87 32.73 19.62
CA VAL A 178 27.97 33.22 18.55
C VAL A 178 26.86 34.08 19.12
N ASP A 179 26.08 34.73 18.25
CA ASP A 179 24.89 35.51 18.62
C ASP A 179 23.70 34.59 18.99
N PHE A 180 22.75 35.05 19.80
CA PHE A 180 21.56 34.25 20.16
C PHE A 180 20.56 34.14 19.00
N LEU A 181 20.29 35.23 18.30
CA LEU A 181 19.30 35.31 17.22
C LEU A 181 19.87 34.84 15.88
N ASP A 182 21.13 35.19 15.61
CA ASP A 182 21.84 34.81 14.40
C ASP A 182 22.92 33.76 14.67
N ASN A 183 22.47 32.53 14.99
CA ASN A 183 23.37 31.41 15.27
C ASN A 183 23.39 30.37 14.13
N PRO A 184 24.54 29.70 13.89
CA PRO A 184 24.66 28.67 12.87
C PRO A 184 23.75 27.44 13.06
N LEU A 185 23.27 27.15 14.28
CA LEU A 185 22.33 26.05 14.49
C LEU A 185 21.00 26.35 13.79
N THR A 186 20.44 27.54 14.02
CA THR A 186 19.16 27.98 13.43
C THR A 186 19.26 28.15 11.92
N GLN A 187 20.42 28.59 11.41
CA GLN A 187 20.67 28.69 9.97
C GLN A 187 20.73 27.34 9.27
N ARG A 188 21.17 26.26 9.95
CA ARG A 188 21.36 24.92 9.38
C ARG A 188 20.15 23.98 9.52
N ILE A 189 19.09 24.43 10.22
CA ILE A 189 17.79 23.77 10.19
C ILE A 189 17.13 24.11 8.85
N ASP A 190 17.22 23.16 7.93
CA ASP A 190 16.66 23.24 6.58
C ASP A 190 15.20 22.75 6.59
N ALA A 191 14.37 23.31 7.47
CA ALA A 191 12.92 23.07 7.56
C ALA A 191 12.25 24.21 8.36
N ASP A 192 11.20 24.82 7.81
CA ASP A 192 10.59 26.03 8.39
C ASP A 192 9.97 25.80 9.77
N LEU A 193 9.27 24.68 9.97
CA LEU A 193 8.56 24.41 11.22
C LEU A 193 9.52 24.23 12.42
N PRO A 194 10.50 23.29 12.42
CA PRO A 194 11.46 23.18 13.52
C PRO A 194 12.27 24.46 13.73
N LYS A 195 12.59 25.19 12.66
CA LYS A 195 13.33 26.46 12.72
C LYS A 195 12.51 27.54 13.43
N GLY A 196 11.22 27.67 13.11
CA GLY A 196 10.31 28.60 13.76
C GLY A 196 10.20 28.33 15.26
N LEU A 197 10.00 27.06 15.64
CA LEU A 197 9.88 26.67 17.05
C LEU A 197 11.14 26.96 17.86
N LEU A 198 12.32 26.81 17.24
CA LEU A 198 13.57 27.08 17.92
C LEU A 198 13.82 28.59 18.11
N LYS A 199 13.38 29.44 17.17
CA LYS A 199 13.50 30.90 17.32
C LYS A 199 12.75 31.40 18.56
N ASP A 200 11.61 30.79 18.88
CA ASP A 200 10.80 31.14 20.06
C ASP A 200 11.26 30.43 21.34
N ALA A 201 12.29 29.58 21.25
CA ALA A 201 12.79 28.80 22.38
C ALA A 201 13.68 29.61 23.34
N ILE A 202 14.35 30.66 22.87
CA ILE A 202 15.26 31.48 23.69
C ILE A 202 14.78 32.92 23.70
N ASN A 203 14.66 33.52 24.89
CA ASN A 203 14.47 34.94 25.02
C ASN A 203 15.79 35.67 24.69
N ALA A 204 15.82 36.44 23.61
CA ALA A 204 17.01 37.11 23.13
C ALA A 204 17.58 38.17 24.09
N GLU A 205 16.74 38.77 24.93
CA GLU A 205 17.15 39.80 25.90
C GLU A 205 17.78 39.18 27.15
N THR A 206 17.22 38.07 27.64
CA THR A 206 17.66 37.45 28.90
C THR A 206 18.60 36.26 28.69
N GLY A 207 18.64 35.69 27.48
CA GLY A 207 19.36 34.44 27.16
C GLY A 207 18.74 33.19 27.78
N GLU A 208 17.54 33.31 28.36
CA GLU A 208 16.84 32.23 29.04
C GLU A 208 16.04 31.38 28.06
N LEU A 209 15.98 30.07 28.29
CA LEU A 209 15.07 29.20 27.57
C LEU A 209 13.62 29.46 28.03
N ASN A 210 12.72 29.58 27.06
CA ASN A 210 11.29 29.56 27.31
C ASN A 210 10.87 28.20 27.86
N LEU A 211 10.45 28.17 29.13
CA LEU A 211 10.03 26.93 29.81
C LEU A 211 8.86 26.22 29.11
N ARG A 212 8.06 26.95 28.31
CA ARG A 212 6.94 26.42 27.52
C ARG A 212 7.38 25.72 26.25
N PHE A 213 8.67 25.71 25.93
CA PHE A 213 9.21 24.86 24.88
C PHE A 213 8.77 23.40 25.07
N GLN A 214 8.54 22.97 26.33
CA GLN A 214 8.00 21.65 26.63
C GLN A 214 6.74 21.29 25.83
N ARG A 215 5.92 22.29 25.49
CA ARG A 215 4.66 22.09 24.77
C ARG A 215 4.83 21.67 23.31
N VAL A 216 6.04 21.79 22.73
CA VAL A 216 6.35 21.28 21.38
C VAL A 216 6.04 19.79 21.25
N GLU A 217 6.17 19.03 22.34
CA GLU A 217 5.85 17.60 22.37
C GLU A 217 4.41 17.29 21.93
N LEU A 218 3.45 18.19 22.22
CA LEU A 218 2.04 18.04 21.85
C LEU A 218 1.81 18.03 20.33
N MET A 219 2.76 18.58 19.58
CA MET A 219 2.72 18.66 18.11
C MET A 219 3.35 17.45 17.43
N THR A 220 4.08 16.63 18.18
CA THR A 220 4.74 15.44 17.63
C THR A 220 3.77 14.27 17.54
N ARG A 221 4.07 13.32 16.65
CA ARG A 221 3.34 12.05 16.51
C ARG A 221 4.32 10.89 16.48
N LYS A 222 3.90 9.74 17.00
CA LYS A 222 4.69 8.50 16.92
C LYS A 222 4.27 7.75 15.66
N LEU A 223 5.22 7.11 14.98
CA LEU A 223 4.93 6.33 13.78
C LEU A 223 4.22 5.03 14.17
N GLN A 224 3.16 4.68 13.44
CA GLN A 224 2.59 3.34 13.49
C GLN A 224 3.18 2.52 12.35
N VAL A 225 3.85 1.42 12.68
CA VAL A 225 4.49 0.55 11.70
C VAL A 225 3.73 -0.77 11.66
N GLU A 226 3.18 -1.08 10.49
CA GLU A 226 2.55 -2.36 10.19
C GLU A 226 3.30 -3.01 9.02
N GLN A 227 3.97 -4.12 9.31
CA GLN A 227 4.83 -4.85 8.37
C GLN A 227 5.92 -3.96 7.75
N GLU A 228 5.72 -3.51 6.50
CA GLU A 228 6.65 -2.67 5.74
C GLU A 228 6.06 -1.28 5.41
N THR A 229 4.97 -0.90 6.09
CA THR A 229 4.33 0.40 5.90
C THR A 229 4.31 1.19 7.21
N ALA A 230 4.52 2.50 7.10
CA ALA A 230 4.41 3.42 8.21
C ALA A 230 3.28 4.41 7.97
N THR A 231 2.49 4.66 9.00
CA THR A 231 1.44 5.68 9.01
C THR A 231 1.60 6.60 10.21
N LEU A 232 1.02 7.80 10.11
CA LEU A 232 0.96 8.78 11.19
C LEU A 232 -0.49 8.88 11.65
N SER A 233 -0.78 8.45 12.88
CA SER A 233 -2.13 8.58 13.43
C SER A 233 -2.42 10.04 13.77
N ASP A 234 -3.58 10.54 13.32
CA ASP A 234 -4.02 11.93 13.55
C ASP A 234 -2.92 12.96 13.21
N PRO A 235 -2.58 13.11 11.91
CA PRO A 235 -1.59 14.10 11.48
C PRO A 235 -1.98 15.51 11.90
N VAL A 236 -0.98 16.31 12.31
CA VAL A 236 -1.21 17.69 12.76
C VAL A 236 -1.14 18.64 11.55
N PRO A 237 -2.21 19.38 11.22
CA PRO A 237 -2.17 20.40 10.18
C PRO A 237 -1.50 21.67 10.72
N PHE A 238 -0.17 21.71 10.74
CA PHE A 238 0.59 22.82 11.36
C PHE A 238 0.24 24.21 10.81
N SER A 239 -0.15 24.29 9.53
CA SER A 239 -0.59 25.54 8.88
C SER A 239 -1.89 26.12 9.45
N GLU A 240 -2.70 25.31 10.13
CA GLU A 240 -3.94 25.73 10.80
C GLU A 240 -3.72 26.11 12.27
N LEU A 241 -2.52 25.91 12.82
CA LEU A 241 -2.23 26.15 14.22
C LEU A 241 -1.67 27.56 14.44
N ASN A 242 -2.14 28.22 15.50
CA ASN A 242 -1.46 29.41 16.02
C ASN A 242 -0.23 28.98 16.84
N LEU A 243 0.92 28.80 16.17
CA LEU A 243 2.15 28.35 16.82
C LEU A 243 2.64 29.32 17.90
N SER A 244 2.38 30.61 17.75
CA SER A 244 2.76 31.61 18.78
C SER A 244 2.02 31.38 20.11
N ALA A 245 0.76 30.92 20.04
CA ALA A 245 -0.03 30.57 21.22
C ALA A 245 0.50 29.35 21.97
N LEU A 246 1.36 28.54 21.34
CA LEU A 246 2.05 27.44 22.01
C LEU A 246 2.97 27.96 23.13
N PHE A 247 3.59 29.13 22.92
CA PHE A 247 4.53 29.75 23.85
C PHE A 247 3.88 30.83 24.74
N ALA A 248 2.63 31.21 24.46
CA ALA A 248 1.87 32.17 25.25
C ALA A 248 1.38 31.61 26.59
N ASP A 249 0.87 32.49 27.46
CA ASP A 249 0.25 32.12 28.73
C ASP A 249 -1.02 31.28 28.46
N ASN A 250 -0.98 30.01 28.90
CA ASN A 250 -2.05 29.05 28.65
C ASN A 250 -2.03 27.96 29.72
N ARG A 251 -2.78 28.18 30.80
CA ARG A 251 -2.84 27.27 31.94
C ARG A 251 -3.37 25.89 31.55
N ALA A 252 -4.25 25.80 30.55
CA ALA A 252 -4.75 24.51 30.08
C ALA A 252 -3.62 23.64 29.52
N LEU A 253 -2.76 24.21 28.66
CA LEU A 253 -1.58 23.52 28.13
C LEU A 253 -0.57 23.17 29.23
N ASP A 254 -0.40 24.04 30.22
CA ASP A 254 0.49 23.75 31.37
C ASP A 254 0.02 22.52 32.15
N LEU A 255 -1.28 22.39 32.41
CA LEU A 255 -1.85 21.21 33.07
C LEU A 255 -1.67 19.93 32.24
N ILE A 256 -1.85 20.03 30.93
CA ILE A 256 -1.63 18.90 30.00
C ILE A 256 -0.18 18.40 30.07
N ILE A 257 0.79 19.32 30.11
CA ILE A 257 2.21 18.99 30.24
C ILE A 257 2.53 18.44 31.63
N GLN A 258 2.04 19.08 32.69
CA GLN A 258 2.23 18.64 34.08
C GLN A 258 1.79 17.18 34.27
N TYR A 259 0.64 16.78 33.69
CA TYR A 259 0.11 15.42 33.80
C TYR A 259 0.65 14.43 32.75
N ASN A 260 1.62 14.85 31.94
CA ASN A 260 2.28 14.06 30.89
C ASN A 260 1.28 13.44 29.89
N PHE A 261 0.28 14.22 29.46
CA PHE A 261 -0.72 13.73 28.50
C PHE A 261 -0.16 13.58 27.09
N ALA A 262 0.91 14.29 26.74
CA ALA A 262 1.60 14.08 25.47
C ALA A 262 1.99 12.60 25.25
N ASN A 263 2.42 11.89 26.30
CA ASN A 263 2.82 10.49 26.23
C ASN A 263 1.70 9.50 26.60
N LEU A 264 0.92 9.82 27.62
CA LEU A 264 -0.07 8.90 28.17
C LEU A 264 -1.42 8.97 27.44
N PHE A 265 -1.72 10.09 26.79
CA PHE A 265 -3.00 10.40 26.19
C PHE A 265 -2.87 11.44 25.06
N PRO A 266 -2.24 11.08 23.91
CA PRO A 266 -1.92 12.05 22.87
C PRO A 266 -3.16 12.82 22.42
N LEU A 267 -3.06 14.16 22.41
CA LEU A 267 -4.17 15.04 22.02
C LEU A 267 -4.41 14.95 20.51
N SER A 268 -5.69 14.85 20.13
CA SER A 268 -6.04 14.96 18.72
C SER A 268 -5.72 16.35 18.16
N SER A 269 -5.43 16.44 16.87
CA SER A 269 -5.14 17.66 16.13
C SER A 269 -6.22 18.74 16.34
N THR A 270 -7.48 18.32 16.36
CA THR A 270 -8.65 19.16 16.65
C THR A 270 -8.61 19.75 18.07
N LEU A 271 -8.36 18.93 19.09
CA LEU A 271 -8.27 19.39 20.47
C LEU A 271 -7.09 20.35 20.66
N LEU A 272 -5.94 20.05 20.06
CA LEU A 272 -4.76 20.91 20.12
C LEU A 272 -5.06 22.29 19.51
N ARG A 273 -5.70 22.33 18.34
CA ARG A 273 -6.12 23.59 17.69
C ARG A 273 -7.06 24.39 18.59
N ASP A 274 -8.05 23.71 19.19
CA ASP A 274 -8.98 24.37 20.11
C ASP A 274 -8.26 24.89 21.36
N LEU A 275 -7.30 24.16 21.93
CA LEU A 275 -6.54 24.61 23.10
C LEU A 275 -5.63 25.81 22.82
N LEU A 276 -5.14 25.94 21.59
CA LEU A 276 -4.33 27.08 21.14
C LEU A 276 -5.16 28.33 20.85
N SER A 277 -6.50 28.22 20.79
CA SER A 277 -7.39 29.36 20.58
C SER A 277 -7.82 29.98 21.92
N GLU A 278 -7.67 31.30 22.07
CA GLU A 278 -8.07 32.03 23.28
C GLU A 278 -9.58 31.99 23.54
N SER A 279 -10.39 32.01 22.49
CA SER A 279 -11.85 31.99 22.61
C SER A 279 -12.43 30.59 22.83
N SER A 280 -11.58 29.56 22.91
CA SER A 280 -12.00 28.18 22.95
C SER A 280 -12.81 27.82 24.20
N PRO A 281 -14.00 27.21 24.03
CA PRO A 281 -14.76 26.67 25.16
C PRO A 281 -13.99 25.60 25.93
N LEU A 282 -13.21 24.75 25.24
CA LEU A 282 -12.40 23.71 25.89
C LEU A 282 -11.35 24.31 26.81
N ARG A 283 -10.65 25.36 26.35
CA ARG A 283 -9.65 26.06 27.16
C ARG A 283 -10.28 26.61 28.43
N LYS A 284 -11.40 27.34 28.29
CA LYS A 284 -12.13 27.90 29.44
C LYS A 284 -12.60 26.83 30.42
N GLU A 285 -13.08 25.70 29.92
CA GLU A 285 -13.52 24.59 30.74
C GLU A 285 -12.36 24.05 31.59
N ILE A 286 -11.20 23.78 30.98
CA ILE A 286 -10.02 23.28 31.69
C ILE A 286 -9.50 24.31 32.70
N GLU A 287 -9.43 25.58 32.33
CA GLU A 287 -8.96 26.66 33.21
C GLU A 287 -9.90 26.88 34.41
N SER A 288 -11.19 26.53 34.28
CA SER A 288 -12.17 26.62 35.36
C SER A 288 -12.11 25.47 36.38
N ILE A 289 -11.34 24.41 36.09
CA ILE A 289 -11.22 23.24 36.98
C ILE A 289 -10.59 23.66 38.31
N LYS A 290 -11.29 23.35 39.41
CA LYS A 290 -10.76 23.48 40.76
C LYS A 290 -9.94 22.24 41.11
N LEU A 291 -8.62 22.38 41.02
CA LEU A 291 -7.67 21.33 41.40
C LEU A 291 -7.72 21.08 42.91
N THR A 292 -7.52 19.81 43.29
CA THR A 292 -7.43 19.36 44.68
C THR A 292 -6.01 18.86 44.99
N GLU A 293 -5.71 18.53 46.24
CA GLU A 293 -4.42 17.89 46.60
C GLU A 293 -4.27 16.48 46.02
N ASP A 294 -5.37 15.85 45.58
CA ASP A 294 -5.34 14.56 44.91
C ASP A 294 -5.01 14.71 43.41
N GLU A 295 -3.73 14.57 43.08
CA GLU A 295 -3.21 14.65 41.71
C GLU A 295 -3.83 13.59 40.77
N ASN A 296 -4.15 12.39 41.27
CA ASN A 296 -4.77 11.35 40.46
C ASN A 296 -6.20 11.73 40.08
N ARG A 297 -6.95 12.32 41.02
CA ARG A 297 -8.28 12.86 40.75
C ARG A 297 -8.22 13.97 39.71
N ASN A 298 -7.31 14.93 39.86
CA ASN A 298 -7.15 16.03 38.91
C ASN A 298 -6.82 15.52 37.51
N LYS A 299 -5.90 14.56 37.41
CA LYS A 299 -5.54 13.88 36.16
C LYS A 299 -6.74 13.21 35.50
N ASN A 300 -7.50 12.42 36.24
CA ASN A 300 -8.67 11.74 35.68
C ASN A 300 -9.77 12.71 35.26
N LEU A 301 -10.02 13.77 36.03
CA LEU A 301 -10.95 14.83 35.66
C LEU A 301 -10.56 15.47 34.32
N LEU A 302 -9.29 15.81 34.13
CA LEU A 302 -8.81 16.40 32.89
C LEU A 302 -8.98 15.44 31.69
N LYS A 303 -8.70 14.15 31.87
CA LYS A 303 -8.96 13.14 30.81
C LYS A 303 -10.43 13.09 30.44
N ILE A 304 -11.34 13.10 31.42
CA ILE A 304 -12.79 13.07 31.17
C ILE A 304 -13.21 14.31 30.38
N VAL A 305 -12.77 15.50 30.77
CA VAL A 305 -13.09 16.74 30.05
C VAL A 305 -12.63 16.68 28.60
N LEU A 306 -11.38 16.26 28.35
CA LEU A 306 -10.82 16.14 27.00
C LEU A 306 -11.61 15.14 26.13
N VAL A 307 -11.89 13.95 26.65
CA VAL A 307 -12.65 12.91 25.93
C VAL A 307 -14.09 13.36 25.69
N PHE A 308 -14.76 13.87 26.72
CA PHE A 308 -16.15 14.27 26.60
C PHE A 308 -16.30 15.44 25.63
N TYR A 309 -15.35 16.38 25.61
CA TYR A 309 -15.35 17.45 24.62
C TYR A 309 -15.17 16.88 23.20
N LYS A 310 -14.16 16.03 22.98
CA LYS A 310 -13.87 15.40 21.68
C LYS A 310 -15.09 14.68 21.07
N TYR A 311 -15.86 13.99 21.89
CA TYR A 311 -17.03 13.20 21.45
C TYR A 311 -18.37 13.93 21.64
N GLY A 312 -18.39 15.23 22.00
CA GLY A 312 -19.62 16.00 22.20
C GLY A 312 -20.49 15.52 23.38
N LEU A 313 -19.89 14.84 24.36
CA LEU A 313 -20.55 14.27 25.53
C LEU A 313 -20.54 15.21 26.75
N LEU A 314 -19.78 16.30 26.72
CA LEU A 314 -19.48 17.14 27.89
C LEU A 314 -20.73 17.70 28.56
N GLU A 315 -21.56 18.44 27.82
CA GLU A 315 -22.74 19.10 28.40
C GLU A 315 -23.74 18.11 28.98
N LYS A 316 -24.04 17.04 28.24
CA LYS A 316 -24.99 16.00 28.67
C LYS A 316 -24.54 15.29 29.95
N ASN A 317 -23.22 15.16 30.15
CA ASN A 317 -22.63 14.36 31.22
C ASN A 317 -21.88 15.21 32.25
N ARG A 318 -22.10 16.53 32.26
CA ARG A 318 -21.43 17.49 33.16
C ARG A 318 -21.58 17.12 34.65
N HIS A 319 -22.71 16.52 35.02
CA HIS A 319 -22.96 16.02 36.38
C HIS A 319 -21.92 14.98 36.85
N LEU A 320 -21.32 14.20 35.94
CA LEU A 320 -20.31 13.18 36.27
C LEU A 320 -18.95 13.78 36.64
N LEU A 321 -18.64 15.00 36.19
CA LEU A 321 -17.38 15.69 36.52
C LEU A 321 -17.27 16.02 38.01
N ASN A 322 -18.41 16.20 38.66
CA ASN A 322 -18.52 16.56 40.07
C ASN A 322 -18.89 15.36 40.97
N ASP A 323 -18.94 14.14 40.43
CA ASP A 323 -19.25 12.93 41.21
C ASP A 323 -17.96 12.38 41.86
N PRO A 324 -17.73 12.59 43.18
CA PRO A 324 -16.54 12.08 43.85
C PRO A 324 -16.50 10.55 43.90
N VAL A 325 -17.66 9.89 43.92
CA VAL A 325 -17.78 8.44 44.00
C VAL A 325 -17.35 7.80 42.67
N LEU A 326 -17.64 8.45 41.54
CA LEU A 326 -17.20 7.99 40.22
C LEU A 326 -15.68 7.96 40.11
N MET A 327 -15.01 9.02 40.56
CA MET A 327 -13.54 9.12 40.52
C MET A 327 -12.89 8.09 41.45
N GLN A 328 -13.43 7.92 42.66
CA GLN A 328 -12.93 6.95 43.61
C GLN A 328 -13.06 5.51 43.10
N LYS A 329 -14.18 5.17 42.45
CA LYS A 329 -14.43 3.81 41.96
C LYS A 329 -13.70 3.52 40.66
N PHE A 330 -13.85 4.36 39.65
CA PHE A 330 -13.41 4.03 38.28
C PHE A 330 -12.15 4.78 37.82
N GLY A 331 -11.55 5.63 38.64
CA GLY A 331 -10.39 6.44 38.24
C GLY A 331 -9.21 5.62 37.72
N SER A 332 -8.93 4.45 38.31
CA SER A 332 -7.88 3.53 37.84
C SER A 332 -8.18 2.88 36.49
N LEU A 333 -9.44 2.92 36.05
CA LEU A 333 -9.94 2.31 34.80
C LEU A 333 -10.14 3.34 33.68
N MET A 334 -9.61 4.55 33.83
CA MET A 334 -9.61 5.61 32.82
C MET A 334 -8.27 5.69 32.08
N GLY A 335 -7.81 4.54 31.59
CA GLY A 335 -6.53 4.40 30.88
C GLY A 335 -6.58 4.83 29.41
N SER A 336 -7.75 4.73 28.77
CA SER A 336 -7.94 4.96 27.34
C SER A 336 -9.19 5.78 27.03
N GLU A 337 -9.25 6.38 25.82
CA GLU A 337 -10.43 7.15 25.40
C GLU A 337 -11.70 6.30 25.42
N ALA A 338 -11.59 5.04 24.97
CA ALA A 338 -12.71 4.11 24.87
C ALA A 338 -13.33 3.81 26.23
N GLN A 339 -12.51 3.58 27.27
CA GLN A 339 -13.01 3.38 28.63
C GLN A 339 -13.77 4.62 29.13
N ILE A 340 -13.20 5.82 28.95
CA ILE A 340 -13.78 7.07 29.42
C ILE A 340 -15.10 7.36 28.69
N LYS A 341 -15.12 7.23 27.36
CA LYS A 341 -16.32 7.40 26.53
C LYS A 341 -17.46 6.47 26.96
N LEU A 342 -17.12 5.26 27.43
CA LEU A 342 -18.10 4.23 27.77
C LEU A 342 -18.76 4.44 29.14
N ILE A 343 -18.08 5.08 30.10
CA ILE A 343 -18.58 5.27 31.48
C ILE A 343 -19.99 5.88 31.54
N PRO A 344 -20.29 7.01 30.86
CA PRO A 344 -21.64 7.60 30.90
C PRO A 344 -22.71 6.65 30.42
N PHE A 345 -22.42 5.89 29.35
CA PHE A 345 -23.34 4.93 28.78
C PHE A 345 -23.67 3.81 29.76
N LEU A 346 -22.65 3.21 30.38
CA LEU A 346 -22.85 2.11 31.35
C LEU A 346 -23.64 2.56 32.58
N LYS A 347 -23.37 3.78 33.06
CA LYS A 347 -24.14 4.40 34.16
C LYS A 347 -25.59 4.68 33.74
N GLN A 348 -25.83 5.20 32.54
CA GLN A 348 -27.17 5.43 32.01
C GLN A 348 -27.98 4.13 31.89
N LYS A 349 -27.34 3.03 31.49
CA LYS A 349 -27.94 1.68 31.46
C LYS A 349 -28.14 1.07 32.85
N LYS A 350 -27.75 1.76 33.93
CA LYS A 350 -27.86 1.32 35.33
C LYS A 350 -27.19 -0.03 35.60
N TYR A 351 -26.03 -0.28 34.98
CA TYR A 351 -25.23 -1.47 35.29
C TYR A 351 -24.65 -1.36 36.71
N SER A 352 -24.50 -2.48 37.40
CA SER A 352 -23.89 -2.50 38.73
C SER A 352 -22.44 -2.06 38.66
N ASP A 353 -21.95 -1.40 39.70
CA ASP A 353 -20.56 -0.92 39.73
C ASP A 353 -19.53 -2.04 39.52
N GLU A 354 -19.79 -3.24 40.06
CA GLU A 354 -18.99 -4.44 39.83
C GLU A 354 -18.91 -4.83 38.34
N LEU A 355 -20.03 -4.75 37.62
CA LEU A 355 -20.07 -5.06 36.19
C LEU A 355 -19.36 -3.99 35.38
N ILE A 356 -19.52 -2.71 35.74
CA ILE A 356 -18.79 -1.61 35.10
C ILE A 356 -17.29 -1.80 35.28
N HIS A 357 -16.85 -2.14 36.50
CA HIS A 357 -15.45 -2.48 36.78
C HIS A 357 -14.95 -3.59 35.89
N LEU A 358 -15.69 -4.71 35.80
CA LEU A 358 -15.32 -5.84 34.98
C LEU A 358 -15.26 -5.50 33.48
N ILE A 359 -16.23 -4.75 32.95
CA ILE A 359 -16.21 -4.34 31.53
C ILE A 359 -14.98 -3.49 31.23
N LEU A 360 -14.64 -2.55 32.13
CA LEU A 360 -13.55 -1.60 31.93
C LEU A 360 -12.17 -2.18 32.26
N SER A 361 -12.06 -3.33 32.92
CA SER A 361 -10.77 -3.89 33.37
C SER A 361 -9.93 -4.51 32.25
N GLU A 362 -10.56 -4.98 31.17
CA GLU A 362 -9.89 -5.75 30.11
C GLU A 362 -10.08 -5.12 28.73
N PRO A 363 -9.01 -4.97 27.91
CA PRO A 363 -9.08 -4.43 26.55
C PRO A 363 -10.12 -5.11 25.66
N ALA A 364 -10.21 -6.44 25.73
CA ALA A 364 -11.18 -7.21 24.95
C ALA A 364 -12.63 -6.82 25.28
N TYR A 365 -12.91 -6.52 26.55
CA TYR A 365 -14.26 -6.26 27.02
C TYR A 365 -14.70 -4.84 26.68
N PHE A 366 -13.97 -3.81 27.14
CA PHE A 366 -14.42 -2.43 26.90
C PHE A 366 -14.39 -2.06 25.41
N LYS A 367 -13.46 -2.62 24.61
CA LYS A 367 -13.47 -2.38 23.15
C LYS A 367 -14.66 -3.06 22.49
N ALA A 368 -14.97 -4.30 22.85
CA ALA A 368 -16.15 -4.99 22.32
C ALA A 368 -17.45 -4.24 22.68
N ILE A 369 -17.62 -3.85 23.94
CA ILE A 369 -18.82 -3.11 24.36
C ILE A 369 -18.87 -1.74 23.67
N ASN A 370 -17.75 -1.01 23.57
CA ASN A 370 -17.74 0.25 22.82
C ASN A 370 -18.12 0.06 21.35
N MET A 371 -17.62 -0.99 20.67
CA MET A 371 -18.02 -1.31 19.30
C MET A 371 -19.51 -1.64 19.18
N LEU A 372 -20.09 -2.36 20.15
CA LEU A 372 -21.53 -2.64 20.18
C LEU A 372 -22.36 -1.36 20.36
N VAL A 373 -21.91 -0.44 21.22
CA VAL A 373 -22.56 0.87 21.42
C VAL A 373 -22.51 1.70 20.14
N ASP A 374 -21.36 1.70 19.45
CA ASP A 374 -21.18 2.42 18.19
C ASP A 374 -22.01 1.81 17.04
N LEU A 375 -22.29 0.50 17.08
CA LEU A 375 -23.19 -0.18 16.15
C LEU A 375 -24.68 0.13 16.43
N GLU A 376 -25.16 -0.22 17.62
CA GLU A 376 -26.52 0.08 18.09
C GLU A 376 -26.60 -0.12 19.63
N PRO A 377 -26.95 0.92 20.41
CA PRO A 377 -27.04 0.85 21.87
C PRO A 377 -27.98 -0.22 22.46
N ALA A 378 -28.91 -0.77 21.67
CA ALA A 378 -29.79 -1.86 22.07
C ALA A 378 -29.07 -3.21 22.14
N LEU A 379 -27.98 -3.39 21.39
CA LEU A 379 -27.20 -4.63 21.39
C LEU A 379 -26.55 -4.94 22.74
N THR A 380 -26.45 -3.96 23.63
CA THR A 380 -25.84 -4.16 24.94
C THR A 380 -26.81 -4.69 25.99
N GLU A 381 -28.12 -4.81 25.71
CA GLU A 381 -29.15 -5.12 26.73
C GLU A 381 -28.87 -6.41 27.53
N ASN A 382 -28.37 -7.45 26.87
CA ASN A 382 -28.08 -8.74 27.49
C ASN A 382 -26.65 -8.86 28.05
N VAL A 383 -25.81 -7.82 27.91
CA VAL A 383 -24.42 -7.81 28.40
C VAL A 383 -24.32 -8.15 29.89
N PRO A 384 -25.17 -7.65 30.80
CA PRO A 384 -25.11 -8.02 32.21
C PRO A 384 -25.29 -9.53 32.46
N GLN A 385 -26.10 -10.21 31.65
CA GLN A 385 -26.30 -11.64 31.76
C GLN A 385 -25.09 -12.41 31.23
N PHE A 386 -24.56 -12.00 30.07
CA PHE A 386 -23.39 -12.62 29.46
C PHE A 386 -22.17 -12.56 30.37
N PHE A 387 -21.91 -11.40 30.98
CA PHE A 387 -20.76 -11.22 31.88
C PHE A 387 -20.89 -11.95 33.22
N LYS A 388 -22.11 -12.24 33.70
CA LYS A 388 -22.32 -12.89 35.01
C LYS A 388 -22.34 -14.42 34.96
N LYS A 389 -22.78 -15.01 33.84
CA LYS A 389 -23.16 -16.44 33.80
C LYS A 389 -22.41 -17.27 32.77
N ASP A 390 -21.67 -16.64 31.85
CA ASP A 390 -21.13 -17.33 30.69
C ASP A 390 -19.64 -17.03 30.49
N ALA A 391 -18.80 -17.86 31.11
CA ALA A 391 -17.34 -17.75 30.98
C ALA A 391 -16.89 -17.91 29.52
N LYS A 392 -17.61 -18.72 28.72
CA LYS A 392 -17.30 -18.92 27.30
C LYS A 392 -17.51 -17.64 26.50
N LYS A 393 -18.61 -16.91 26.75
CA LYS A 393 -18.84 -15.60 26.12
C LYS A 393 -17.70 -14.60 26.38
N LEU A 394 -17.09 -14.63 27.57
CA LEU A 394 -15.96 -13.75 27.87
C LEU A 394 -14.68 -14.17 27.13
N GLU A 395 -14.43 -15.48 27.01
CA GLU A 395 -13.32 -15.99 26.19
C GLU A 395 -13.53 -15.67 24.71
N ASP A 396 -14.76 -15.76 24.20
CA ASP A 396 -15.08 -15.35 22.82
C ASP A 396 -14.74 -13.87 22.57
N LEU A 397 -14.95 -12.97 23.55
CA LEU A 397 -14.57 -11.56 23.39
C LEU A 397 -13.05 -11.39 23.26
N LYS A 398 -12.25 -12.18 24.00
CA LYS A 398 -10.78 -12.17 23.87
C LYS A 398 -10.36 -12.68 22.50
N PHE A 399 -11.01 -13.74 22.02
CA PHE A 399 -10.78 -14.25 20.67
C PHE A 399 -11.15 -13.22 19.60
N ILE A 400 -12.33 -12.60 19.68
CA ILE A 400 -12.75 -11.55 18.73
C ILE A 400 -11.79 -10.37 18.78
N HIS A 401 -11.30 -9.98 19.96
CA HIS A 401 -10.35 -8.89 20.10
C HIS A 401 -9.02 -9.13 19.38
N SER A 402 -8.56 -10.40 19.29
CA SER A 402 -7.30 -10.76 18.65
C SER A 402 -7.32 -10.68 17.12
N LEU A 403 -8.51 -10.57 16.50
CA LEU A 403 -8.64 -10.41 15.06
C LEU A 403 -8.01 -9.08 14.60
N SER A 404 -7.48 -9.02 13.38
CA SER A 404 -6.90 -7.79 12.83
C SER A 404 -7.96 -6.87 12.20
N ASN A 405 -8.93 -7.44 11.47
CA ASN A 405 -9.93 -6.68 10.73
C ASN A 405 -11.11 -6.23 11.62
N ASP A 406 -11.32 -4.91 11.70
CA ASP A 406 -12.38 -4.32 12.53
C ASP A 406 -13.81 -4.59 12.03
N ASP A 407 -14.02 -4.75 10.73
CA ASP A 407 -15.34 -5.12 10.20
C ASP A 407 -15.68 -6.57 10.52
N THR A 408 -14.68 -7.47 10.44
CA THR A 408 -14.86 -8.86 10.90
C THR A 408 -15.15 -8.89 12.41
N LYS A 409 -14.47 -8.07 13.22
CA LYS A 409 -14.80 -7.94 14.66
C LYS A 409 -16.25 -7.52 14.87
N ARG A 410 -16.71 -6.47 14.18
CA ARG A 410 -18.10 -5.99 14.27
C ARG A 410 -19.09 -7.10 13.93
N LEU A 411 -18.84 -7.84 12.84
CA LEU A 411 -19.70 -8.97 12.46
C LEU A 411 -19.70 -10.08 13.53
N CYS A 412 -18.53 -10.49 14.01
CA CYS A 412 -18.43 -11.49 15.07
C CYS A 412 -19.11 -11.03 16.37
N LEU A 413 -19.08 -9.74 16.70
CA LEU A 413 -19.79 -9.18 17.85
C LEU A 413 -21.31 -9.20 17.66
N LEU A 414 -21.81 -8.98 16.43
CA LEU A 414 -23.25 -9.13 16.13
C LEU A 414 -23.71 -10.56 16.35
N PHE A 415 -22.93 -11.54 15.88
CA PHE A 415 -23.17 -12.94 16.22
C PHE A 415 -23.11 -13.09 17.73
N TRP A 416 -22.01 -12.76 18.39
CA TRP A 416 -21.86 -12.87 19.84
C TRP A 416 -23.04 -12.33 20.67
N VAL A 417 -23.66 -11.21 20.28
CA VAL A 417 -24.86 -10.69 20.98
C VAL A 417 -26.14 -11.47 20.63
N LYS A 418 -26.37 -11.73 19.35
CA LYS A 418 -27.67 -12.21 18.84
C LYS A 418 -27.78 -13.72 18.78
N GLU A 419 -26.65 -14.43 18.73
CA GLU A 419 -26.55 -15.87 18.57
C GLU A 419 -25.22 -16.40 19.15
N ASN A 420 -25.24 -17.51 19.88
CA ASN A 420 -23.98 -18.09 20.35
C ASN A 420 -23.42 -19.06 19.31
N LEU A 421 -22.50 -18.58 18.45
CA LEU A 421 -21.81 -19.45 17.51
C LEU A 421 -20.91 -20.45 18.23
N SER A 422 -20.73 -21.63 17.63
CA SER A 422 -19.64 -22.54 17.99
C SER A 422 -18.29 -21.95 17.56
N GLU A 423 -17.20 -22.50 18.08
CA GLU A 423 -15.85 -22.12 17.64
C GLU A 423 -15.67 -22.33 16.12
N ASP A 424 -16.16 -23.47 15.60
CA ASP A 424 -16.23 -23.76 14.17
C ASP A 424 -17.05 -22.71 13.40
N GLY A 425 -18.18 -22.26 13.98
CA GLY A 425 -18.99 -21.19 13.40
C GLY A 425 -18.23 -19.88 13.24
N TYR A 426 -17.45 -19.46 14.26
CA TYR A 426 -16.60 -18.27 14.12
C TYR A 426 -15.51 -18.47 13.05
N GLN A 427 -14.87 -19.65 13.01
CA GLN A 427 -13.83 -19.94 12.00
C GLN A 427 -14.37 -19.92 10.57
N GLN A 428 -15.58 -20.42 10.35
CA GLN A 428 -16.25 -20.35 9.04
C GLN A 428 -16.49 -18.89 8.62
N ILE A 429 -17.00 -18.04 9.52
CA ILE A 429 -17.22 -16.62 9.24
C ILE A 429 -15.90 -15.91 8.95
N ILE A 430 -14.87 -16.14 9.78
CA ILE A 430 -13.55 -15.52 9.60
C ILE A 430 -12.94 -15.92 8.26
N THR A 431 -12.95 -17.22 7.94
CA THR A 431 -12.45 -17.75 6.66
C THR A 431 -13.17 -17.10 5.47
N ALA A 432 -14.50 -16.97 5.54
CA ALA A 432 -15.28 -16.30 4.51
C ALA A 432 -14.91 -14.81 4.39
N THR A 433 -14.79 -14.08 5.50
CA THR A 433 -14.42 -12.65 5.46
C THR A 433 -12.98 -12.40 5.00
N ASN A 434 -12.06 -13.32 5.27
CA ASN A 434 -10.68 -13.26 4.76
C ASN A 434 -10.64 -13.51 3.25
N ARG A 435 -11.47 -14.42 2.74
CA ARG A 435 -11.58 -14.68 1.29
C ARG A 435 -12.31 -13.56 0.56
N TYR A 436 -13.31 -12.94 1.19
CA TYR A 436 -14.16 -11.92 0.58
C TYR A 436 -14.11 -10.60 1.39
N PRO A 437 -13.20 -9.67 1.05
CA PRO A 437 -12.92 -8.47 1.87
C PRO A 437 -14.13 -7.56 2.14
N LEU A 438 -15.12 -7.55 1.25
CA LEU A 438 -16.32 -6.73 1.36
C LEU A 438 -17.46 -7.39 2.16
N LEU A 439 -17.31 -8.66 2.54
CA LEU A 439 -18.38 -9.45 3.15
C LEU A 439 -18.78 -8.90 4.52
N ALA A 440 -17.82 -8.67 5.41
CA ALA A 440 -18.09 -8.33 6.79
C ALA A 440 -18.93 -7.04 6.91
N SER A 441 -18.47 -5.97 6.26
CA SER A 441 -19.17 -4.69 6.20
C SER A 441 -20.54 -4.78 5.51
N THR A 442 -20.68 -5.64 4.49
CA THR A 442 -21.98 -5.91 3.84
C THR A 442 -22.97 -6.54 4.82
N LEU A 443 -22.55 -7.55 5.58
CA LEU A 443 -23.43 -8.23 6.54
C LEU A 443 -23.81 -7.34 7.72
N VAL A 444 -22.85 -6.55 8.23
CA VAL A 444 -23.11 -5.54 9.27
C VAL A 444 -24.15 -4.52 8.78
N ALA A 445 -24.00 -4.00 7.57
CA ALA A 445 -24.95 -3.05 6.99
C ALA A 445 -26.35 -3.68 6.78
N LEU A 446 -26.41 -4.94 6.34
CA LEU A 446 -27.67 -5.67 6.20
C LEU A 446 -28.37 -5.88 7.55
N ASP A 447 -27.64 -6.19 8.61
CA ASP A 447 -28.18 -6.29 9.97
C ASP A 447 -28.85 -4.98 10.41
N GLN A 448 -28.20 -3.85 10.15
CA GLN A 448 -28.71 -2.50 10.49
C GLN A 448 -30.01 -2.15 9.77
N THR A 449 -30.30 -2.76 8.61
CA THR A 449 -31.59 -2.57 7.93
C THR A 449 -32.76 -3.24 8.67
N LYS A 450 -32.49 -4.13 9.62
CA LYS A 450 -33.49 -4.94 10.35
C LYS A 450 -34.36 -5.82 9.44
N THR A 451 -33.94 -6.04 8.19
CA THR A 451 -34.66 -6.86 7.20
C THR A 451 -34.26 -8.33 7.20
N LYS A 452 -33.16 -8.68 7.88
CA LYS A 452 -32.64 -10.05 7.96
C LYS A 452 -32.44 -10.46 9.41
N THR A 453 -32.73 -11.73 9.70
CA THR A 453 -32.42 -12.33 11.00
C THR A 453 -30.94 -12.73 11.07
N ILE A 454 -30.40 -12.93 12.28
CA ILE A 454 -29.00 -13.34 12.45
C ILE A 454 -28.68 -14.68 11.76
N HIS A 455 -29.59 -15.67 11.84
CA HIS A 455 -29.45 -16.94 11.13
C HIS A 455 -29.42 -16.76 9.60
N GLN A 456 -30.19 -15.82 9.05
CA GLN A 456 -30.15 -15.50 7.62
C GLN A 456 -28.83 -14.82 7.23
N LEU A 457 -28.21 -14.04 8.12
CA LEU A 457 -26.89 -13.47 7.91
C LEU A 457 -25.80 -14.54 7.96
N GLN A 458 -25.89 -15.49 8.89
CA GLN A 458 -24.98 -16.64 8.95
C GLN A 458 -25.06 -17.47 7.66
N ALA A 459 -26.27 -17.82 7.22
CA ALA A 459 -26.48 -18.56 5.97
C ALA A 459 -25.94 -17.79 4.74
N LEU A 460 -26.07 -16.46 4.75
CA LEU A 460 -25.54 -15.61 3.68
C LEU A 460 -24.01 -15.56 3.70
N ALA A 461 -23.39 -15.51 4.88
CA ALA A 461 -21.93 -15.48 5.03
C ALA A 461 -21.24 -16.69 4.39
N VAL A 462 -21.88 -17.87 4.47
CA VAL A 462 -21.37 -19.12 3.89
C VAL A 462 -21.90 -19.40 2.47
N ASN A 463 -22.60 -18.46 1.85
CA ASN A 463 -23.10 -18.57 0.47
C ASN A 463 -22.42 -17.54 -0.45
N PRO A 464 -21.26 -17.88 -1.06
CA PRO A 464 -20.48 -17.00 -1.92
C PRO A 464 -21.26 -16.25 -2.99
N GLU A 465 -22.09 -16.95 -3.75
CA GLU A 465 -22.85 -16.32 -4.83
C GLU A 465 -23.80 -15.25 -4.31
N GLN A 466 -24.55 -15.55 -3.24
CA GLN A 466 -25.53 -14.61 -2.72
C GLN A 466 -24.86 -13.41 -2.07
N HIS A 467 -23.82 -13.63 -1.28
CA HIS A 467 -23.18 -12.50 -0.61
C HIS A 467 -22.35 -11.65 -1.55
N LEU A 468 -21.66 -12.21 -2.56
CA LEU A 468 -20.93 -11.39 -3.54
C LEU A 468 -21.88 -10.47 -4.31
N ARG A 469 -23.05 -10.97 -4.72
CA ARG A 469 -24.11 -10.15 -5.34
C ARG A 469 -24.54 -9.00 -4.42
N LYS A 470 -24.71 -9.26 -3.12
CA LYS A 470 -25.07 -8.24 -2.14
C LYS A 470 -23.94 -7.24 -1.89
N SER A 471 -22.71 -7.73 -1.76
CA SER A 471 -21.51 -6.91 -1.55
C SER A 471 -21.29 -5.95 -2.71
N ILE A 472 -21.42 -6.43 -3.95
CA ILE A 472 -21.28 -5.59 -5.14
C ILE A 472 -22.35 -4.48 -5.15
N LEU A 473 -23.61 -4.84 -4.91
CA LEU A 473 -24.72 -3.87 -4.91
C LEU A 473 -24.63 -2.85 -3.78
N TYR A 474 -24.06 -3.22 -2.62
CA TYR A 474 -23.93 -2.34 -1.48
C TYR A 474 -22.73 -1.38 -1.63
N HIS A 475 -21.54 -1.93 -1.91
CA HIS A 475 -20.28 -1.16 -1.90
C HIS A 475 -20.06 -0.31 -3.15
N PHE A 476 -20.68 -0.68 -4.27
CA PHE A 476 -20.57 0.05 -5.54
C PHE A 476 -21.91 0.68 -5.95
N ARG A 477 -22.78 0.96 -4.96
CA ARG A 477 -24.11 1.51 -5.20
C ARG A 477 -24.05 2.85 -5.93
N GLU A 478 -23.13 3.73 -5.54
CA GLU A 478 -23.02 5.07 -6.11
C GLU A 478 -22.63 5.03 -7.59
N GLU A 479 -21.74 4.10 -7.95
CA GLU A 479 -21.23 3.92 -9.31
C GLU A 479 -22.23 3.16 -10.20
N LEU A 480 -23.05 2.28 -9.61
CA LEU A 480 -24.00 1.43 -10.34
C LEU A 480 -25.45 1.97 -10.38
N ASN A 481 -25.80 2.97 -9.55
CA ASN A 481 -27.18 3.46 -9.40
C ASN A 481 -27.81 4.02 -10.69
N THR A 482 -27.00 4.48 -11.64
CA THR A 482 -27.46 5.07 -12.91
C THR A 482 -27.93 4.01 -13.92
N PHE A 483 -27.79 2.72 -13.61
CA PHE A 483 -28.06 1.63 -14.54
C PHE A 483 -29.19 0.71 -14.06
N HIS A 484 -30.17 0.48 -14.93
CA HIS A 484 -31.23 -0.49 -14.70
C HIS A 484 -30.76 -1.93 -14.95
N GLY A 485 -31.33 -2.89 -14.22
CA GLY A 485 -31.11 -4.33 -14.46
C GLY A 485 -29.81 -4.93 -13.89
N ILE A 486 -29.03 -4.17 -13.11
CA ILE A 486 -27.76 -4.64 -12.51
C ILE A 486 -27.95 -5.92 -11.70
N SER A 487 -28.97 -5.97 -10.84
CA SER A 487 -29.26 -7.18 -10.04
C SER A 487 -29.53 -8.40 -10.94
N ALA A 488 -30.29 -8.23 -12.03
CA ALA A 488 -30.57 -9.32 -12.96
C ALA A 488 -29.32 -9.76 -13.74
N ASN A 489 -28.36 -8.87 -13.99
CA ASN A 489 -27.08 -9.22 -14.61
C ASN A 489 -26.20 -10.01 -13.64
N LEU A 490 -26.08 -9.57 -12.38
CA LEU A 490 -25.32 -10.28 -11.35
C LEU A 490 -25.87 -11.69 -11.06
N HIS A 491 -27.17 -11.91 -11.24
CA HIS A 491 -27.79 -13.24 -11.14
C HIS A 491 -27.40 -14.20 -12.28
N LYS A 492 -26.91 -13.67 -13.41
CA LYS A 492 -26.48 -14.47 -14.57
C LYS A 492 -24.99 -14.79 -14.56
N LEU A 493 -24.22 -14.21 -13.63
CA LEU A 493 -22.79 -14.46 -13.48
C LEU A 493 -22.55 -15.74 -12.68
N SER A 494 -21.54 -16.50 -13.10
CA SER A 494 -21.00 -17.64 -12.36
C SER A 494 -20.32 -17.18 -11.06
N LEU A 495 -20.06 -18.08 -10.12
CA LEU A 495 -19.31 -17.73 -8.90
C LEU A 495 -17.95 -17.11 -9.22
N GLN A 496 -17.19 -17.72 -10.13
CA GLN A 496 -15.88 -17.20 -10.56
C GLN A 496 -16.00 -15.81 -11.22
N ASP A 497 -17.03 -15.56 -12.02
CA ASP A 497 -17.27 -14.22 -12.57
C ASP A 497 -17.66 -13.21 -11.49
N LEU A 498 -18.39 -13.62 -10.45
CA LEU A 498 -18.73 -12.74 -9.32
C LEU A 498 -17.49 -12.38 -8.50
N GLU A 499 -16.60 -13.34 -8.26
CA GLU A 499 -15.31 -13.12 -7.59
C GLU A 499 -14.46 -12.12 -8.40
N ALA A 500 -14.25 -12.42 -9.69
CA ALA A 500 -13.49 -11.57 -10.59
C ALA A 500 -14.11 -10.17 -10.78
N ALA A 501 -15.45 -10.07 -10.80
CA ALA A 501 -16.14 -8.79 -10.81
C ALA A 501 -15.86 -8.00 -9.52
N SER A 502 -15.99 -8.64 -8.36
CA SER A 502 -15.72 -7.99 -7.07
C SER A 502 -14.28 -7.47 -6.99
N GLU A 503 -13.28 -8.28 -7.36
CA GLU A 503 -11.88 -7.87 -7.40
C GLU A 503 -11.64 -6.71 -8.36
N SER A 504 -12.20 -6.79 -9.56
CA SER A 504 -12.12 -5.73 -10.56
C SER A 504 -12.70 -4.41 -10.04
N LEU A 505 -13.89 -4.44 -9.44
CA LEU A 505 -14.54 -3.23 -8.91
C LEU A 505 -13.78 -2.62 -7.72
N ILE A 506 -13.21 -3.46 -6.85
CA ILE A 506 -12.32 -3.01 -5.76
C ILE A 506 -11.11 -2.28 -6.34
N LEU A 507 -10.47 -2.84 -7.38
CA LEU A 507 -9.33 -2.22 -8.05
C LEU A 507 -9.70 -0.85 -8.66
N LEU A 508 -10.84 -0.75 -9.35
CA LEU A 508 -11.31 0.52 -9.92
C LEU A 508 -11.52 1.59 -8.85
N LYS A 509 -12.16 1.21 -7.72
CA LYS A 509 -12.44 2.12 -6.61
C LYS A 509 -11.16 2.56 -5.91
N LYS A 510 -10.21 1.64 -5.68
CA LYS A 510 -8.89 1.94 -5.10
C LYS A 510 -8.15 2.99 -5.93
N LEU A 511 -8.17 2.84 -7.26
CA LEU A 511 -7.50 3.75 -8.19
C LEU A 511 -8.31 5.01 -8.52
N LYS A 512 -9.44 5.23 -7.85
CA LYS A 512 -10.33 6.38 -8.00
C LYS A 512 -10.81 6.57 -9.45
N ILE A 513 -11.07 5.49 -10.17
CA ILE A 513 -11.70 5.56 -11.50
C ILE A 513 -13.15 5.98 -11.31
N THR A 514 -13.56 7.13 -11.86
CA THR A 514 -14.88 7.70 -11.58
C THR A 514 -15.93 7.45 -12.66
N ASP A 515 -15.55 6.92 -13.84
CA ASP A 515 -16.50 6.69 -14.94
C ASP A 515 -17.45 5.53 -14.63
N PRO A 516 -18.77 5.78 -14.43
CA PRO A 516 -19.76 4.75 -14.10
C PRO A 516 -19.87 3.65 -15.17
N LYS A 517 -19.57 3.97 -16.44
CA LYS A 517 -19.62 2.98 -17.52
C LYS A 517 -18.57 1.89 -17.34
N CYS A 518 -17.42 2.18 -16.72
CA CYS A 518 -16.42 1.19 -16.40
C CYS A 518 -16.97 0.13 -15.44
N TYR A 519 -17.65 0.56 -14.37
CA TYR A 519 -18.27 -0.31 -13.37
C TYR A 519 -19.37 -1.17 -13.99
N ARG A 520 -20.22 -0.56 -14.82
CA ARG A 520 -21.27 -1.29 -15.54
C ARG A 520 -20.71 -2.39 -16.43
N LEU A 521 -19.66 -2.11 -17.21
CA LEU A 521 -19.10 -3.09 -18.15
C LEU A 521 -18.56 -4.32 -17.42
N VAL A 522 -17.93 -4.13 -16.26
CA VAL A 522 -17.40 -5.25 -15.44
C VAL A 522 -18.50 -6.20 -14.98
N VAL A 523 -19.70 -5.69 -14.67
CA VAL A 523 -20.84 -6.52 -14.23
C VAL A 523 -21.73 -6.98 -15.39
N ASP A 524 -21.42 -6.62 -16.63
CA ASP A 524 -22.18 -7.03 -17.80
C ASP A 524 -21.86 -8.48 -18.17
N LYS A 525 -22.86 -9.24 -18.60
CA LYS A 525 -22.70 -10.66 -18.92
C LYS A 525 -22.08 -10.92 -20.30
N GLY A 526 -21.99 -9.89 -21.15
CA GLY A 526 -21.48 -10.03 -22.52
C GLY A 526 -19.97 -10.33 -22.58
N SER A 527 -19.50 -10.69 -23.77
CA SER A 527 -18.08 -11.01 -24.07
C SER A 527 -17.11 -9.96 -23.52
N LYS A 528 -17.41 -8.68 -23.75
CA LYS A 528 -16.63 -7.54 -23.23
C LYS A 528 -16.53 -7.53 -21.71
N GLY A 529 -17.62 -7.81 -21.00
CA GLY A 529 -17.62 -7.87 -19.55
C GLY A 529 -16.82 -9.07 -19.03
N HIS A 530 -16.95 -10.23 -19.68
CA HIS A 530 -16.16 -11.41 -19.33
C HIS A 530 -14.66 -11.19 -19.56
N ALA A 531 -14.27 -10.59 -20.69
CA ALA A 531 -12.88 -10.23 -20.97
C ALA A 531 -12.30 -9.26 -19.90
N LEU A 532 -13.07 -8.26 -19.48
CA LEU A 532 -12.65 -7.36 -18.40
C LEU A 532 -12.45 -8.09 -17.08
N ARG A 533 -13.36 -9.00 -16.71
CA ARG A 533 -13.23 -9.81 -15.49
C ARG A 533 -12.01 -10.73 -15.51
N LEU A 534 -11.60 -11.22 -16.68
CA LEU A 534 -10.38 -12.03 -16.79
C LEU A 534 -9.10 -11.21 -16.64
N LEU A 535 -9.08 -9.97 -17.16
CA LEU A 535 -7.84 -9.20 -17.32
C LEU A 535 -7.62 -8.14 -16.24
N LEU A 536 -8.68 -7.51 -15.71
CA LEU A 536 -8.53 -6.45 -14.70
C LEU A 536 -7.89 -6.94 -13.40
N PRO A 537 -8.27 -8.11 -12.82
CA PRO A 537 -7.65 -8.57 -11.57
C PRO A 537 -6.13 -8.75 -11.68
N GLN A 538 -5.64 -9.17 -12.85
CA GLN A 538 -4.22 -9.37 -13.12
C GLN A 538 -3.39 -8.07 -12.99
N LEU A 539 -4.02 -6.91 -13.15
CA LEU A 539 -3.34 -5.61 -13.05
C LEU A 539 -3.06 -5.20 -11.60
N ALA A 540 -3.75 -5.80 -10.62
CA ALA A 540 -3.59 -5.45 -9.20
C ALA A 540 -2.17 -5.71 -8.67
N THR A 541 -1.40 -6.59 -9.30
CA THR A 541 -0.02 -6.95 -8.92
C THR A 541 1.03 -5.92 -9.32
N ILE A 542 0.68 -4.95 -10.18
CA ILE A 542 1.61 -3.93 -10.69
C ILE A 542 1.83 -2.86 -9.61
N LYS A 543 3.08 -2.65 -9.18
CA LYS A 543 3.41 -1.74 -8.07
C LYS A 543 3.16 -0.25 -8.37
N ASN A 544 3.29 0.18 -9.63
CA ASN A 544 3.14 1.58 -10.01
C ASN A 544 1.66 1.89 -10.32
N GLU A 545 1.04 2.74 -9.50
CA GLU A 545 -0.39 3.10 -9.62
C GLU A 545 -0.71 3.85 -10.94
N GLU A 546 0.19 4.69 -11.45
CA GLU A 546 -0.03 5.41 -12.70
C GLU A 546 0.05 4.46 -13.90
N HIS A 547 0.95 3.46 -13.86
CA HIS A 547 0.98 2.39 -14.84
C HIS A 547 -0.32 1.56 -14.79
N GLN A 548 -0.80 1.23 -13.59
CA GLN A 548 -2.08 0.52 -13.43
C GLN A 548 -3.24 1.31 -14.05
N LYS A 549 -3.35 2.61 -13.77
CA LYS A 549 -4.41 3.46 -14.33
C LYS A 549 -4.37 3.49 -15.86
N LEU A 550 -3.19 3.66 -16.46
CA LEU A 550 -3.06 3.69 -17.92
C LEU A 550 -3.43 2.35 -18.56
N LEU A 551 -3.01 1.22 -17.97
CA LEU A 551 -3.34 -0.11 -18.49
C LEU A 551 -4.84 -0.41 -18.38
N ILE A 552 -5.48 0.02 -17.29
CA ILE A 552 -6.94 -0.04 -17.12
C ILE A 552 -7.64 0.83 -18.18
N GLU A 553 -7.15 2.05 -18.43
CA GLU A 553 -7.67 2.92 -19.49
C GLU A 553 -7.61 2.22 -20.86
N ILE A 554 -6.46 1.63 -21.20
CA ILE A 554 -6.25 0.89 -22.45
C ILE A 554 -7.25 -0.26 -22.60
N LEU A 555 -7.48 -1.07 -21.55
CA LEU A 555 -8.51 -2.12 -21.57
C LEU A 555 -9.90 -1.56 -21.82
N PHE A 556 -10.28 -0.49 -21.12
CA PHE A 556 -11.60 0.10 -21.28
C PHE A 556 -11.80 0.77 -22.64
N VAL A 557 -10.74 1.31 -23.26
CA VAL A 557 -10.81 1.79 -24.65
C VAL A 557 -11.19 0.65 -25.59
N GLY A 558 -10.54 -0.52 -25.44
CA GLY A 558 -10.88 -1.72 -26.20
C GLY A 558 -12.33 -2.17 -25.98
N ALA A 559 -12.77 -2.24 -24.72
CA ALA A 559 -14.12 -2.66 -24.38
C ALA A 559 -15.22 -1.65 -24.82
N LYS A 560 -14.99 -0.35 -24.67
CA LYS A 560 -15.98 0.69 -25.00
C LYS A 560 -16.09 0.93 -26.50
N PHE A 561 -14.96 0.96 -27.19
CA PHE A 561 -14.89 1.31 -28.61
C PHE A 561 -14.62 0.06 -29.45
N ASN A 562 -13.35 -0.27 -29.67
CA ASN A 562 -12.90 -1.42 -30.46
C ASN A 562 -11.38 -1.65 -30.29
N ILE A 563 -10.91 -2.76 -30.87
CA ILE A 563 -9.50 -3.17 -30.87
C ILE A 563 -8.61 -2.13 -31.57
N GLU A 564 -9.06 -1.49 -32.66
CA GLU A 564 -8.23 -0.49 -33.36
C GLU A 564 -8.00 0.79 -32.54
N SER A 565 -8.96 1.17 -31.70
CA SER A 565 -8.80 2.30 -30.78
C SER A 565 -7.81 1.96 -29.67
N GLN A 566 -7.80 0.71 -29.21
CA GLN A 566 -6.84 0.22 -28.23
C GLN A 566 -5.42 0.22 -28.82
N ASP A 567 -5.25 -0.28 -30.06
CA ASP A 567 -3.99 -0.26 -30.81
C ASP A 567 -3.36 1.14 -30.85
N LYS A 568 -4.16 2.16 -31.18
CA LYS A 568 -3.72 3.56 -31.21
C LYS A 568 -3.20 4.02 -29.85
N ARG A 569 -3.85 3.60 -28.77
CA ARG A 569 -3.47 3.99 -27.41
C ARG A 569 -2.17 3.32 -26.97
N VAL A 570 -1.98 2.04 -27.29
CA VAL A 570 -0.73 1.31 -27.03
C VAL A 570 0.44 1.95 -27.79
N ARG A 571 0.25 2.28 -29.08
CA ARG A 571 1.29 2.94 -29.90
C ARG A 571 1.66 4.34 -29.44
N ALA A 572 0.77 5.01 -28.69
CA ALA A 572 1.02 6.36 -28.17
C ALA A 572 1.96 6.38 -26.95
N ILE A 573 2.26 5.23 -26.34
CA ILE A 573 3.19 5.11 -25.21
C ILE A 573 4.62 5.26 -25.75
N LYS A 574 5.30 6.35 -25.37
CA LYS A 574 6.68 6.67 -25.77
C LYS A 574 7.61 6.62 -24.57
N ASP A 575 8.85 6.18 -24.79
CA ASP A 575 9.98 6.30 -23.85
C ASP A 575 9.77 5.61 -22.48
N GLN A 576 8.93 4.57 -22.41
CA GLN A 576 8.64 3.78 -21.21
C GLN A 576 8.55 2.29 -21.55
N GLU A 577 9.68 1.67 -21.91
CA GLU A 577 9.71 0.29 -22.43
C GLU A 577 9.03 -0.76 -21.52
N PRO A 578 9.22 -0.77 -20.18
CA PRO A 578 8.54 -1.75 -19.33
C PRO A 578 7.01 -1.62 -19.34
N LEU A 579 6.49 -0.38 -19.43
CA LEU A 579 5.05 -0.14 -19.51
C LEU A 579 4.50 -0.51 -20.89
N LYS A 580 5.27 -0.20 -21.94
CA LYS A 580 4.90 -0.51 -23.33
C LYS A 580 4.78 -2.03 -23.54
N GLU A 581 5.73 -2.81 -23.01
CA GLU A 581 5.67 -4.27 -23.05
C GLU A 581 4.41 -4.80 -22.35
N LEU A 582 4.12 -4.32 -21.13
CA LEU A 582 2.90 -4.67 -20.41
C LEU A 582 1.63 -4.30 -21.19
N ALA A 583 1.61 -3.15 -21.84
CA ALA A 583 0.48 -2.69 -22.64
C ALA A 583 0.27 -3.54 -23.90
N ILE A 584 1.36 -3.96 -24.56
CA ILE A 584 1.32 -4.87 -25.72
C ILE A 584 0.75 -6.21 -25.28
N THR A 585 1.31 -6.85 -24.25
CA THR A 585 0.81 -8.13 -23.75
C THR A 585 -0.66 -8.06 -23.36
N LEU A 586 -1.07 -6.97 -22.68
CA LEU A 586 -2.45 -6.78 -22.28
C LEU A 586 -3.40 -6.63 -23.47
N HIS A 587 -2.97 -5.91 -24.51
CA HIS A 587 -3.71 -5.76 -25.75
C HIS A 587 -3.84 -7.10 -26.51
N GLU A 588 -2.75 -7.87 -26.61
CA GLU A 588 -2.77 -9.20 -27.21
C GLU A 588 -3.73 -10.14 -26.48
N CYS A 589 -3.67 -10.18 -25.14
CA CYS A 589 -4.61 -10.95 -24.33
C CYS A 589 -6.06 -10.53 -24.62
N PHE A 590 -6.36 -9.24 -24.59
CA PHE A 590 -7.71 -8.75 -24.86
C PHE A 590 -8.19 -9.13 -26.26
N LYS A 591 -7.35 -8.94 -27.29
CA LYS A 591 -7.65 -9.27 -28.68
C LYS A 591 -7.92 -10.76 -28.87
N CYS A 592 -7.08 -11.64 -28.34
CA CYS A 592 -7.25 -13.08 -28.45
C CYS A 592 -8.48 -13.57 -27.68
N VAL A 593 -8.73 -13.05 -26.48
CA VAL A 593 -9.93 -13.37 -25.68
C VAL A 593 -11.21 -13.00 -26.43
N MET A 594 -11.29 -11.78 -26.98
CA MET A 594 -12.44 -11.33 -27.77
C MET A 594 -12.63 -12.22 -29.00
N GLN A 595 -11.54 -12.52 -29.72
CA GLN A 595 -11.58 -13.38 -30.90
C GLN A 595 -12.13 -14.78 -30.57
N LEU A 596 -11.64 -15.44 -29.52
CA LEU A 596 -12.10 -16.77 -29.13
C LEU A 596 -13.58 -16.75 -28.70
N GLN A 597 -14.01 -15.70 -28.01
CA GLN A 597 -15.41 -15.51 -27.63
C GLN A 597 -16.32 -15.31 -28.85
N ASP A 598 -15.90 -14.55 -29.86
CA ASP A 598 -16.66 -14.33 -31.10
C ASP A 598 -16.83 -15.63 -31.91
N PHE A 599 -15.92 -16.59 -31.72
CA PHE A 599 -15.96 -17.93 -32.31
C PHE A 599 -16.68 -18.97 -31.45
N MET A 600 -17.20 -18.54 -30.29
CA MET A 600 -17.93 -19.37 -29.32
C MET A 600 -17.10 -20.56 -28.84
N PHE A 601 -15.82 -20.32 -28.55
CA PHE A 601 -14.99 -21.31 -27.87
C PHE A 601 -15.42 -21.51 -26.43
N ASP A 602 -15.15 -22.70 -25.90
CA ASP A 602 -15.39 -23.02 -24.50
C ASP A 602 -14.56 -22.12 -23.58
N ARG A 603 -15.10 -21.91 -22.38
CA ARG A 603 -14.53 -21.01 -21.38
C ARG A 603 -13.07 -21.33 -21.04
N GLU A 604 -12.72 -22.61 -20.98
CA GLU A 604 -11.36 -23.06 -20.68
C GLU A 604 -10.33 -22.54 -21.70
N VAL A 605 -10.66 -22.58 -22.99
CA VAL A 605 -9.79 -22.11 -24.09
C VAL A 605 -9.63 -20.58 -24.01
N VAL A 606 -10.70 -19.87 -23.69
CA VAL A 606 -10.69 -18.40 -23.52
C VAL A 606 -9.84 -18.00 -22.31
N GLU A 607 -10.01 -18.69 -21.18
CA GLU A 607 -9.24 -18.45 -19.96
C GLU A 607 -7.75 -18.75 -20.16
N PHE A 608 -7.42 -19.82 -20.90
CA PHE A 608 -6.04 -20.15 -21.25
C PHE A 608 -5.37 -19.00 -22.03
N ALA A 609 -6.03 -18.42 -23.03
CA ALA A 609 -5.49 -17.29 -23.77
C ALA A 609 -5.27 -16.04 -22.90
N ALA A 610 -6.04 -15.87 -21.82
CA ALA A 610 -5.95 -14.72 -20.91
C ALA A 610 -4.79 -14.82 -19.89
N GLN A 611 -4.12 -15.98 -19.78
CA GLN A 611 -3.04 -16.18 -18.80
C GLN A 611 -1.78 -15.42 -19.20
N LYS A 612 -1.38 -14.44 -18.39
CA LYS A 612 -0.19 -13.62 -18.65
C LYS A 612 1.12 -14.38 -18.43
N ASP A 613 1.20 -15.20 -17.39
CA ASP A 613 2.46 -15.78 -16.92
C ASP A 613 2.75 -17.21 -17.44
N SER A 614 1.88 -17.77 -18.30
CA SER A 614 2.12 -19.06 -18.96
C SER A 614 2.81 -18.88 -20.32
N GLU A 615 3.90 -19.61 -20.50
CA GLU A 615 4.64 -19.65 -21.77
C GLU A 615 3.81 -20.28 -22.89
N GLU A 616 3.06 -21.33 -22.58
CA GLU A 616 2.17 -22.02 -23.51
C GLU A 616 1.01 -21.10 -23.93
N ALA A 617 0.42 -20.36 -22.98
CA ALA A 617 -0.59 -19.35 -23.29
C ALA A 617 -0.04 -18.23 -24.18
N ARG A 618 1.20 -17.80 -23.96
CA ARG A 618 1.90 -16.82 -24.80
C ARG A 618 2.07 -17.33 -26.23
N ARG A 619 2.53 -18.58 -26.40
CA ARG A 619 2.64 -19.25 -27.70
C ARG A 619 1.28 -19.39 -28.38
N PHE A 620 0.25 -19.73 -27.63
CA PHE A 620 -1.11 -19.83 -28.16
C PHE A 620 -1.62 -18.49 -28.69
N ARG A 621 -1.43 -17.40 -27.93
CA ARG A 621 -1.77 -16.05 -28.40
C ARG A 621 -1.00 -15.67 -29.66
N HIS A 622 0.29 -16.00 -29.71
CA HIS A 622 1.11 -15.75 -30.89
C HIS A 622 0.54 -16.45 -32.13
N ILE A 623 0.21 -17.74 -32.03
CA ILE A 623 -0.44 -18.50 -33.12
C ILE A 623 -1.76 -17.84 -33.56
N ILE A 624 -2.62 -17.45 -32.61
CA ILE A 624 -3.89 -16.78 -32.93
C ILE A 624 -3.64 -15.49 -33.73
N LEU A 625 -2.65 -14.68 -33.32
CA LEU A 625 -2.31 -13.43 -33.98
C LEU A 625 -1.72 -13.67 -35.39
N CYS A 626 -0.86 -14.66 -35.56
CA CYS A 626 -0.32 -15.04 -36.88
C CYS A 626 -1.43 -15.50 -37.83
N ILE A 627 -2.34 -16.36 -37.36
CA ILE A 627 -3.51 -16.78 -38.14
C ILE A 627 -4.36 -15.58 -38.57
N LEU A 628 -4.63 -14.64 -37.65
CA LEU A 628 -5.38 -13.43 -37.95
C LEU A 628 -4.71 -12.55 -39.01
N GLU A 629 -3.39 -12.38 -38.92
CA GLU A 629 -2.61 -11.59 -39.86
C GLU A 629 -2.61 -12.24 -41.24
N GLN A 630 -2.31 -13.54 -41.34
CA GLN A 630 -2.25 -14.24 -42.62
C GLN A 630 -3.61 -14.31 -43.30
N CYS A 631 -4.69 -14.61 -42.56
CA CYS A 631 -6.04 -14.60 -43.13
C CYS A 631 -6.41 -13.21 -43.68
N LYS A 632 -6.01 -12.13 -43.01
CA LYS A 632 -6.22 -10.75 -43.49
C LYS A 632 -5.42 -10.45 -44.77
N VAL A 633 -4.21 -10.99 -44.91
CA VAL A 633 -3.41 -10.87 -46.14
C VAL A 633 -4.09 -11.57 -47.31
N VAL A 634 -4.60 -12.79 -47.09
CA VAL A 634 -5.34 -13.56 -48.10
C VAL A 634 -6.62 -12.82 -48.50
N ASP A 635 -7.40 -12.37 -47.52
CA ASP A 635 -8.63 -11.59 -47.72
C ASP A 635 -8.39 -10.33 -48.56
N GLY A 636 -7.37 -9.53 -48.22
CA GLY A 636 -7.00 -8.32 -48.96
C GLY A 636 -6.58 -8.60 -50.41
N ARG A 637 -5.93 -9.75 -50.67
CA ARG A 637 -5.51 -10.15 -52.01
C ARG A 637 -6.69 -10.62 -52.87
N LEU A 638 -7.57 -11.42 -52.30
CA LEU A 638 -8.72 -11.99 -53.01
C LEU A 638 -9.80 -10.93 -53.27
N SER A 639 -10.03 -10.01 -52.33
CA SER A 639 -10.96 -8.89 -52.51
C SER A 639 -10.48 -7.82 -53.48
N GLY A 640 -9.15 -7.67 -53.65
CA GLY A 640 -8.53 -6.62 -54.47
C GLY A 640 -8.60 -6.80 -55.99
N SER A 641 -9.03 -7.96 -56.50
CA SER A 641 -9.10 -8.23 -57.95
C SER A 641 -10.45 -8.79 -58.39
N LYS A 642 -11.00 -8.24 -59.48
CA LYS A 642 -12.21 -8.79 -60.12
C LYS A 642 -12.03 -10.24 -60.59
N SER A 643 -10.81 -10.63 -60.96
CA SER A 643 -10.50 -12.00 -61.41
C SER A 643 -10.58 -13.04 -60.28
N HIS A 644 -10.55 -12.62 -59.02
CA HIS A 644 -10.59 -13.51 -57.85
C HIS A 644 -11.96 -13.51 -57.15
N ARG A 645 -13.00 -12.89 -57.73
CA ARG A 645 -14.29 -12.70 -57.07
C ARG A 645 -14.95 -14.01 -56.62
N GLU A 646 -14.90 -15.05 -57.43
CA GLU A 646 -15.46 -16.36 -57.05
C GLU A 646 -14.65 -17.05 -55.95
N MET A 647 -13.31 -16.94 -55.99
CA MET A 647 -12.43 -17.45 -54.93
C MET A 647 -12.68 -16.71 -53.63
N PHE A 648 -12.84 -15.38 -53.70
CA PHE A 648 -13.15 -14.54 -52.54
C PHE A 648 -14.47 -14.94 -51.87
N LEU A 649 -15.54 -15.16 -52.65
CA LEU A 649 -16.83 -15.59 -52.09
C LEU A 649 -16.76 -16.95 -51.39
N LYS A 650 -15.97 -17.90 -51.93
CA LYS A 650 -15.76 -19.21 -51.30
C LYS A 650 -14.87 -19.09 -50.06
N TRP A 651 -13.82 -18.26 -50.12
CA TRP A 651 -12.95 -17.96 -48.99
C TRP A 651 -13.73 -17.33 -47.83
N ASP A 652 -14.53 -16.29 -48.10
CA ASP A 652 -15.35 -15.59 -47.10
C ASP A 652 -16.32 -16.54 -46.37
N GLN A 653 -16.83 -17.55 -47.06
CA GLN A 653 -17.69 -18.59 -46.47
C GLN A 653 -16.93 -19.56 -45.56
N GLU A 654 -15.69 -19.91 -45.89
CA GLU A 654 -14.93 -20.97 -45.19
C GLU A 654 -13.86 -20.45 -44.21
N GLU A 655 -13.42 -19.19 -44.32
CA GLU A 655 -12.35 -18.62 -43.50
C GLU A 655 -12.65 -18.74 -42.00
N LYS A 656 -13.93 -18.55 -41.61
CA LYS A 656 -14.34 -18.69 -40.21
C LYS A 656 -14.15 -20.13 -39.71
N ASN A 657 -14.50 -21.13 -40.51
CA ASN A 657 -14.33 -22.54 -40.13
C ASN A 657 -12.85 -22.91 -40.07
N TYR A 658 -12.07 -22.43 -41.03
CA TYR A 658 -10.63 -22.63 -41.08
C TYR A 658 -9.92 -22.07 -39.84
N ARG A 659 -10.16 -20.80 -39.49
CA ARG A 659 -9.59 -20.18 -38.28
C ARG A 659 -10.01 -20.93 -37.02
N LYS A 660 -11.28 -21.34 -36.92
CA LYS A 660 -11.78 -22.11 -35.77
C LYS A 660 -11.03 -23.44 -35.63
N ALA A 661 -10.82 -24.16 -36.73
CA ALA A 661 -10.07 -25.41 -36.72
C ALA A 661 -8.62 -25.19 -36.26
N LEU A 662 -7.93 -24.18 -36.81
CA LEU A 662 -6.56 -23.88 -36.43
C LEU A 662 -6.40 -23.48 -34.95
N TYR A 663 -7.31 -22.66 -34.41
CA TYR A 663 -7.28 -22.31 -32.98
C TYR A 663 -7.48 -23.54 -32.09
N GLN A 664 -8.38 -24.45 -32.47
CA GLN A 664 -8.60 -25.69 -31.71
C GLN A 664 -7.37 -26.61 -31.77
N ILE A 665 -6.77 -26.79 -32.96
CA ILE A 665 -5.56 -27.58 -33.15
C ILE A 665 -4.40 -27.00 -32.30
N ALA A 666 -4.24 -25.68 -32.32
CA ALA A 666 -3.21 -25.01 -31.54
C ALA A 666 -3.42 -25.19 -30.02
N TYR A 667 -4.65 -25.04 -29.54
CA TYR A 667 -5.00 -25.30 -28.15
C TYR A 667 -4.69 -26.75 -27.75
N ASP A 668 -5.16 -27.70 -28.54
CA ASP A 668 -4.98 -29.13 -28.28
C ASP A 668 -3.49 -29.52 -28.30
N GLY A 669 -2.70 -28.96 -29.22
CA GLY A 669 -1.26 -29.23 -29.31
C GLY A 669 -0.45 -28.70 -28.14
N LEU A 670 -0.89 -27.59 -27.54
CA LEU A 670 -0.20 -26.98 -26.39
C LEU A 670 -0.65 -27.57 -25.05
N THR A 671 -1.86 -28.16 -24.97
CA THR A 671 -2.46 -28.61 -23.70
C THR A 671 -2.59 -30.12 -23.55
N LYS A 672 -2.62 -30.89 -24.64
CA LYS A 672 -2.83 -32.34 -24.61
C LYS A 672 -1.60 -33.10 -25.09
N SER A 673 -1.28 -34.20 -24.41
CA SER A 673 -0.24 -35.14 -24.84
C SER A 673 -0.72 -36.01 -26.01
N ASN A 674 0.18 -36.31 -26.95
CA ASN A 674 -0.03 -37.25 -28.07
C ASN A 674 -1.05 -36.84 -29.16
N VAL A 675 -1.25 -35.54 -29.39
CA VAL A 675 -2.07 -35.06 -30.53
C VAL A 675 -1.23 -35.07 -31.81
N ASN A 676 -1.75 -35.68 -32.89
CA ASN A 676 -1.10 -35.63 -34.20
C ASN A 676 -1.42 -34.31 -34.91
N ILE A 677 -0.74 -33.24 -34.49
CA ILE A 677 -0.96 -31.88 -34.98
C ILE A 677 -0.75 -31.77 -36.50
N ARG A 678 0.30 -32.41 -37.04
CA ARG A 678 0.61 -32.33 -38.47
C ARG A 678 -0.52 -32.89 -39.34
N ALA A 679 -1.13 -34.01 -38.95
CA ALA A 679 -2.23 -34.60 -39.71
C ALA A 679 -3.50 -33.73 -39.66
N GLN A 680 -3.81 -33.14 -38.50
CA GLN A 680 -4.98 -32.27 -38.35
C GLN A 680 -4.83 -30.95 -39.12
N LEU A 681 -3.63 -30.35 -39.10
CA LEU A 681 -3.31 -29.16 -39.89
C LEU A 681 -3.46 -29.44 -41.38
N GLN A 682 -2.85 -30.51 -41.89
CA GLN A 682 -2.99 -30.91 -43.30
C GLN A 682 -4.45 -31.12 -43.72
N GLU A 683 -5.30 -31.67 -42.85
CA GLU A 683 -6.72 -31.82 -43.15
C GLU A 683 -7.44 -30.46 -43.28
N ALA A 684 -7.17 -29.52 -42.36
CA ALA A 684 -7.74 -28.18 -42.39
C ALA A 684 -7.21 -27.38 -43.60
N GLU A 685 -5.92 -27.52 -43.90
CA GLU A 685 -5.21 -26.89 -45.00
C GLU A 685 -5.72 -27.35 -46.36
N ASN A 686 -5.86 -28.65 -46.59
CA ASN A 686 -6.31 -29.18 -47.88
C ASN A 686 -7.70 -28.65 -48.28
N LYS A 687 -8.59 -28.45 -47.31
CA LYS A 687 -9.93 -27.88 -47.53
C LYS A 687 -9.86 -26.44 -48.03
N ILE A 688 -8.96 -25.63 -47.46
CA ILE A 688 -8.85 -24.21 -47.81
C ILE A 688 -7.98 -23.99 -49.06
N LEU A 689 -6.96 -24.81 -49.27
CA LEU A 689 -6.12 -24.77 -50.48
C LEU A 689 -6.92 -25.08 -51.74
N ALA A 690 -7.92 -25.98 -51.68
CA ALA A 690 -8.82 -26.22 -52.81
C ALA A 690 -9.58 -24.96 -53.29
N ILE A 691 -9.66 -23.92 -52.46
CA ILE A 691 -10.29 -22.64 -52.78
C ILE A 691 -9.27 -21.62 -53.26
N VAL A 692 -8.17 -21.45 -52.52
CA VAL A 692 -7.20 -20.36 -52.77
C VAL A 692 -6.08 -20.74 -53.73
N ASP A 693 -5.92 -22.04 -53.99
CA ASP A 693 -4.89 -22.63 -54.86
C ASP A 693 -5.53 -23.68 -55.82
N PRO A 694 -6.49 -23.25 -56.67
CA PRO A 694 -7.23 -24.17 -57.53
C PRO A 694 -6.35 -24.79 -58.61
N GLU A 695 -6.72 -25.99 -59.07
CA GLU A 695 -5.98 -26.70 -60.12
C GLU A 695 -5.96 -25.89 -61.43
N ILE A 696 -4.77 -25.81 -62.05
CA ILE A 696 -4.58 -25.10 -63.31
C ILE A 696 -5.10 -25.99 -64.44
N GLU A 697 -6.22 -25.64 -65.07
CA GLU A 697 -6.85 -26.48 -66.09
C GLU A 697 -6.12 -26.48 -67.45
N SER A 698 -5.31 -25.46 -67.75
CA SER A 698 -4.68 -25.31 -69.07
C SER A 698 -3.35 -26.04 -69.22
N ASP A 699 -3.27 -26.97 -70.18
CA ASP A 699 -2.04 -27.74 -70.49
C ASP A 699 -0.85 -26.86 -70.92
N ILE A 700 -1.10 -25.73 -71.56
CA ILE A 700 -0.06 -24.77 -71.96
C ILE A 700 0.55 -24.11 -70.72
N TYR A 701 -0.28 -23.68 -69.76
CA TYR A 701 0.20 -23.13 -68.50
C TYR A 701 0.93 -24.18 -67.67
N LYS A 702 0.45 -25.43 -67.64
CA LYS A 702 1.17 -26.55 -66.99
C LYS A 702 2.58 -26.73 -67.57
N ALA A 703 2.71 -26.75 -68.90
CA ALA A 703 4.02 -26.87 -69.56
C ALA A 703 4.95 -25.69 -69.23
N LEU A 704 4.43 -24.45 -69.25
CA LEU A 704 5.21 -23.25 -68.90
C LEU A 704 5.70 -23.27 -67.44
N ILE A 705 4.86 -23.74 -66.51
CA ILE A 705 5.22 -23.89 -65.09
C ILE A 705 6.34 -24.91 -64.92
N VAL A 706 6.29 -26.02 -65.64
CA VAL A 706 7.37 -27.03 -65.63
C VAL A 706 8.68 -26.42 -66.13
N PHE A 707 8.67 -25.71 -67.26
CA PHE A 707 9.86 -25.04 -67.78
C PHE A 707 10.41 -23.98 -66.81
N ALA A 708 9.55 -23.15 -66.23
CA ALA A 708 9.95 -22.11 -65.29
C ALA A 708 10.57 -22.69 -64.01
N ASN A 709 10.03 -23.80 -63.49
CA ASN A 709 10.60 -24.50 -62.35
C ASN A 709 11.95 -25.17 -62.67
N ILE A 710 12.12 -25.75 -63.87
CA ILE A 710 13.42 -26.28 -64.33
C ILE A 710 14.45 -25.16 -64.38
N ILE A 711 14.10 -24.02 -64.99
CA ILE A 711 14.99 -22.86 -65.12
C ILE A 711 15.44 -22.36 -63.75
N ILE A 712 14.52 -22.16 -62.80
CA ILE A 712 14.89 -21.71 -61.44
C ILE A 712 15.76 -22.75 -60.71
N THR A 713 15.44 -24.03 -60.83
CA THR A 713 16.21 -25.10 -60.20
C THR A 713 17.66 -25.12 -60.69
N VAL A 714 17.86 -25.00 -62.01
CA VAL A 714 19.17 -24.98 -62.64
C VAL A 714 19.94 -23.69 -62.29
N LEU A 715 19.30 -22.52 -62.43
CA LEU A 715 19.95 -21.23 -62.19
C LEU A 715 20.31 -20.98 -60.72
N SER A 716 19.55 -21.55 -59.78
CA SER A 716 19.81 -21.43 -58.34
C SER A 716 20.66 -22.56 -57.76
N PHE A 717 21.11 -23.53 -58.58
CA PHE A 717 21.76 -24.75 -58.10
C PHE A 717 20.97 -25.43 -56.96
N CYS A 718 19.64 -25.52 -57.11
CA CYS A 718 18.69 -26.02 -56.11
C CYS A 718 18.62 -25.25 -54.78
N PHE A 719 19.46 -24.23 -54.53
CA PHE A 719 19.50 -23.53 -53.24
C PHE A 719 18.19 -22.81 -52.92
N ALA A 720 17.61 -22.13 -53.92
CA ALA A 720 16.32 -21.45 -53.76
C ALA A 720 15.18 -22.44 -53.44
N ASN A 721 15.21 -23.62 -54.07
CA ASN A 721 14.22 -24.68 -53.83
C ASN A 721 14.33 -25.25 -52.40
N VAL A 722 15.55 -25.41 -51.87
CA VAL A 722 15.78 -25.86 -50.48
C VAL A 722 15.28 -24.83 -49.47
N ILE A 723 15.58 -23.53 -49.67
CA ILE A 723 15.06 -22.46 -48.82
C ILE A 723 13.53 -22.44 -48.87
N LYS A 724 12.94 -22.50 -50.07
CA LYS A 724 11.49 -22.51 -50.23
C LYS A 724 10.84 -23.74 -49.57
N TYR A 725 11.44 -24.91 -49.75
CA TYR A 725 10.98 -26.13 -49.09
C TYR A 725 11.13 -26.07 -47.58
N LYS A 726 12.09 -25.33 -47.03
CA LYS A 726 12.20 -25.05 -45.58
C LYS A 726 11.23 -23.99 -45.06
N ALA A 727 10.78 -23.06 -45.90
CA ALA A 727 9.80 -22.05 -45.52
C ALA A 727 8.33 -22.52 -45.70
N THR A 728 8.02 -23.31 -46.73
CA THR A 728 6.63 -23.50 -47.20
C THR A 728 6.20 -24.95 -47.43
N GLY A 729 7.07 -25.95 -47.34
CA GLY A 729 6.67 -27.35 -47.61
C GLY A 729 6.63 -27.74 -49.07
N ASN A 730 6.73 -26.77 -49.96
CA ASN A 730 6.76 -27.00 -51.39
C ASN A 730 8.12 -26.61 -51.99
N CYS A 731 8.67 -27.50 -52.80
CA CYS A 731 9.94 -27.32 -53.51
C CYS A 731 9.79 -26.47 -54.79
N TRP A 732 8.59 -26.43 -55.38
CA TRP A 732 8.33 -25.84 -56.70
C TRP A 732 7.79 -24.43 -56.61
N PHE A 733 8.29 -23.49 -57.41
CA PHE A 733 7.98 -22.06 -57.35
C PHE A 733 6.64 -21.67 -57.98
N PHE A 734 6.30 -22.22 -59.14
CA PHE A 734 5.19 -21.70 -59.95
C PHE A 734 3.94 -22.59 -60.00
N ASN A 735 3.89 -23.65 -59.20
CA ASN A 735 2.76 -24.60 -59.21
C ASN A 735 1.63 -24.24 -58.21
N GLN A 736 1.72 -23.09 -57.56
CA GLN A 736 0.78 -22.67 -56.52
C GLN A 736 0.57 -21.16 -56.53
N THR A 737 -0.55 -20.70 -55.99
CA THR A 737 -0.84 -19.28 -55.78
C THR A 737 -0.08 -18.73 -54.58
N ARG A 738 0.18 -17.42 -54.56
CA ARG A 738 0.78 -16.72 -53.42
C ARG A 738 -0.01 -16.91 -52.11
N SER A 739 -1.33 -16.97 -52.19
CA SER A 739 -2.19 -17.26 -51.03
C SER A 739 -2.00 -18.68 -50.52
N GLY A 740 -1.88 -19.65 -51.43
CA GLY A 740 -1.55 -21.03 -51.06
C GLY A 740 -0.16 -21.17 -50.44
N GLU A 741 0.83 -20.34 -50.81
CA GLU A 741 2.15 -20.38 -50.16
C GLU A 741 2.12 -19.85 -48.73
N GLU A 742 1.35 -18.78 -48.49
CA GLU A 742 1.23 -18.15 -47.17
C GLU A 742 0.50 -19.05 -46.17
N LEU A 743 -0.54 -19.78 -46.60
CA LEU A 743 -1.22 -20.73 -45.73
C LEU A 743 -0.33 -21.94 -45.39
N ARG A 744 0.46 -22.45 -46.35
CA ARG A 744 1.44 -23.50 -46.09
C ARG A 744 2.56 -23.06 -45.14
N ALA A 745 2.99 -21.80 -45.24
CA ALA A 745 3.95 -21.22 -44.31
C ALA A 745 3.35 -21.08 -42.90
N LEU A 746 2.09 -20.66 -42.80
CA LEU A 746 1.37 -20.56 -41.54
C LEU A 746 1.26 -21.91 -40.82
N ASP A 747 0.90 -22.98 -41.52
CA ASP A 747 0.82 -24.32 -40.93
C ASP A 747 2.15 -24.78 -40.33
N ARG A 748 3.27 -24.45 -40.97
CA ARG A 748 4.62 -24.73 -40.45
C ARG A 748 4.96 -23.90 -39.24
N GLU A 749 4.66 -22.60 -39.28
CA GLU A 749 4.84 -21.72 -38.13
C GLU A 749 4.06 -22.23 -36.91
N ILE A 750 2.83 -22.73 -37.10
CA ILE A 750 2.04 -23.35 -36.04
C ILE A 750 2.75 -24.57 -35.45
N VAL A 751 3.28 -25.47 -36.31
CA VAL A 751 4.02 -26.66 -35.86
C VAL A 751 5.26 -26.26 -35.06
N ASP A 752 6.05 -25.31 -35.57
CA ASP A 752 7.30 -24.87 -34.96
C ASP A 752 7.06 -24.21 -33.59
N VAL A 753 5.95 -23.49 -33.42
CA VAL A 753 5.59 -22.85 -32.15
C VAL A 753 5.06 -23.86 -31.13
N ILE A 754 4.29 -24.86 -31.56
CA ILE A 754 3.74 -25.91 -30.66
C ILE A 754 4.82 -26.89 -30.22
N ALA A 755 5.63 -27.35 -31.16
CA ALA A 755 6.68 -28.34 -30.93
C ALA A 755 7.99 -27.85 -31.57
N PRO A 756 8.69 -26.88 -30.94
CA PRO A 756 9.96 -26.40 -31.46
C PRO A 756 10.91 -27.58 -31.57
N GLU A 757 11.24 -27.96 -32.80
CA GLU A 757 12.18 -29.05 -33.07
C GLU A 757 13.45 -28.76 -32.27
N LYS A 758 13.92 -29.73 -31.45
CA LYS A 758 15.27 -29.67 -30.89
C LYS A 758 16.19 -29.71 -32.09
N ASN A 759 16.76 -28.55 -32.47
CA ASN A 759 17.76 -28.35 -33.52
C ASN A 759 18.21 -29.66 -34.17
N ASP A 760 17.61 -30.01 -35.31
CA ASP A 760 18.21 -30.96 -36.21
C ASP A 760 19.50 -30.33 -36.75
N GLU A 761 20.61 -30.60 -36.04
CA GLU A 761 21.93 -30.75 -36.64
C GLU A 761 21.87 -31.89 -37.66
N VAL A 762 21.14 -31.69 -38.77
CA VAL A 762 21.40 -32.44 -39.99
C VAL A 762 22.48 -31.65 -40.71
N GLY A 763 23.68 -32.21 -40.60
CA GLY A 763 24.93 -31.62 -41.03
C GLY A 763 24.86 -31.01 -42.42
N ALA A 764 25.69 -29.99 -42.59
CA ALA A 764 26.24 -29.64 -43.88
C ALA A 764 26.54 -30.93 -44.64
N CYS A 765 25.79 -31.18 -45.72
CA CYS A 765 26.23 -32.11 -46.74
C CYS A 765 27.53 -31.49 -47.28
N GLY A 766 28.64 -31.98 -46.77
CA GLY A 766 29.97 -31.58 -47.20
C GLY A 766 30.13 -31.92 -48.66
N VAL A 767 30.27 -30.89 -49.50
CA VAL A 767 31.13 -30.94 -50.67
C VAL A 767 31.82 -29.59 -50.74
N LEU A 768 33.05 -29.55 -50.22
CA LEU A 768 34.24 -28.96 -50.84
C LEU A 768 35.36 -28.88 -49.80
N SER A 769 36.00 -30.02 -49.56
CA SER A 769 37.43 -30.06 -49.28
C SER A 769 38.13 -30.45 -50.58
N PHE A 770 38.70 -29.44 -51.25
CA PHE A 770 39.74 -29.42 -52.28
C PHE A 770 39.90 -30.61 -53.26
N CYS A 771 39.56 -30.33 -54.53
CA CYS A 771 40.53 -30.23 -55.63
C CYS A 771 40.04 -29.17 -56.63
#